data_AF-A0A835BUL7-F1
#
_entry.id   AF-A0A835BUL7-F1
#
_cell.length_a   1.000
_cell.length_b   1.000
_cell.length_c   1.000
_cell.angle_alpha   90.00
_cell.angle_beta   90.00
_cell.angle_gamma   90.00
#
_symmetry.space_group_name_H-M   'P 1'
#
loop_
_entity.id
_entity.type
_entity.pdbx_description
1 polymer ?
#
loop_
_entity_poly.entity_id
_entity_poly.type
_entity_poly.pdbx_seq_one_letter_code
_entity_poly.pdbx_strand_id
1 'polypeptide(L)'
;MEGTYSRAPSVPEQPSSEVERALSFTPSPENPERCRGGVGRGCGAPNSAGHRPRRPGYTYPARTHHVDSAPNATALHPEQTDDGSDKNMEQKRPSAARQATKYVAHARMLIPPFTYAGCTEGNLPYRNHHIPVSMLRFSVTRDVRDFGALGLVAVAVARADGHRTVGEAGMGVSAATLHTLPHSTIAQCSTPAAATPCYDAPEGVDIRGRYDPAFASVLTRDALAFVASLQREFRGAVRYAMEQRREAQRRYDAGELPRFDPATRPVREGDWACAPVPPPVADRTVEITGPAEPRKMVINALNSGAKVFMVSTADFEDALSPTWENLMNGQVNLRDAVAGTITYRDAARGREYKLNDQTAKLFVRPRGWHLPEAHVLIDGEPAIGCLVDFGLYFFHNHAAFRAGQGAGFGPFFYLPKMEHSRYYLLQLIARVTLEARIWNGVFERAEQKAGIERGSIRATVLVETLPAVFQMDEILYELRDHSVGLNCGRWDYIFSYVKTFRAHPDRLLPDRALVGMSQHFMRSYSHLLIHTCHRRGVHAMGGMDDAAANEAALELVRKDKLREVRAGHDGTWAAHPGLIPAIREVFEGHLAGKPNQIIGDATGPNEVVTAEDLIQPPVGARTVDGLRLNTRVGVQYLAAWLAGSGSVPLYNLMEDAATAEISRVQNWQWLRHGAALAHGAAGVEVRATPELLARVLEEEMGRVEAEVGKERFRQGRYAEAGRIFARQCTAPELDDFLTLDAYGLIVVHHPGGASPCKL
;
A
#
# COMPACT_ATOMS: atom_id res chain seq x y z
N MET A 1 -11.13 30.55 -60.49
CA MET A 1 -10.36 29.44 -61.09
C MET A 1 -10.26 28.33 -60.04
N GLU A 2 -11.33 27.62 -59.71
CA GLU A 2 -12.25 26.81 -60.55
C GLU A 2 -11.57 25.53 -61.09
N GLY A 3 -12.18 24.35 -61.00
CA GLY A 3 -13.52 24.06 -60.47
C GLY A 3 -13.80 22.58 -60.21
N THR A 4 -14.99 22.29 -59.69
CA THR A 4 -15.48 20.96 -59.28
C THR A 4 -15.97 20.11 -60.45
N TYR A 5 -15.94 18.78 -60.32
CA TYR A 5 -17.09 17.93 -60.68
C TYR A 5 -17.09 16.61 -59.88
N SER A 6 -18.21 15.87 -59.92
CA SER A 6 -18.54 14.76 -59.01
C SER A 6 -19.17 13.58 -59.75
N ARG A 7 -18.96 12.34 -59.26
CA ARG A 7 -20.00 11.29 -59.17
C ARG A 7 -19.57 10.07 -58.33
N ALA A 8 -20.55 9.43 -57.70
CA ALA A 8 -20.45 8.10 -57.09
C ALA A 8 -20.98 7.01 -58.05
N PRO A 9 -20.83 5.73 -57.70
CA PRO A 9 -21.96 4.81 -57.77
C PRO A 9 -22.25 4.08 -56.44
N SER A 10 -23.26 3.21 -56.45
CA SER A 10 -24.01 2.72 -55.27
C SER A 10 -23.62 1.32 -54.75
N VAL A 11 -24.05 1.05 -53.52
CA VAL A 11 -24.02 -0.23 -52.80
C VAL A 11 -24.90 -1.30 -53.47
N PRO A 12 -24.59 -2.60 -53.28
CA PRO A 12 -25.64 -3.51 -52.79
C PRO A 12 -25.22 -4.39 -51.59
N GLU A 13 -26.24 -4.80 -50.85
CA GLU A 13 -26.30 -5.84 -49.80
C GLU A 13 -26.13 -7.28 -50.40
N GLN A 14 -25.88 -8.40 -49.70
CA GLN A 14 -25.77 -8.77 -48.25
C GLN A 14 -24.86 -10.06 -48.11
N PRO A 15 -24.80 -10.88 -47.01
CA PRO A 15 -23.63 -11.72 -46.68
C PRO A 15 -23.82 -13.26 -46.74
N SER A 16 -22.75 -14.03 -46.50
CA SER A 16 -22.81 -15.41 -45.94
C SER A 16 -21.46 -15.93 -45.39
N SER A 17 -21.52 -16.85 -44.40
CA SER A 17 -20.66 -18.03 -44.08
C SER A 17 -19.14 -18.03 -44.41
N GLU A 18 -18.21 -18.59 -43.62
CA GLU A 18 -18.20 -19.44 -42.39
C GLU A 18 -16.76 -19.30 -41.79
N VAL A 19 -16.35 -19.77 -40.60
CA VAL A 19 -16.56 -21.06 -39.92
C VAL A 19 -16.54 -20.88 -38.40
N GLU A 20 -17.55 -21.41 -37.70
CA GLU A 20 -17.45 -21.81 -36.28
C GLU A 20 -17.80 -23.29 -36.15
N ARG A 21 -16.94 -24.06 -35.45
CA ARG A 21 -17.18 -25.39 -34.85
C ARG A 21 -15.87 -25.84 -34.18
N ALA A 22 -15.85 -26.52 -33.03
CA ALA A 22 -16.84 -26.71 -31.99
C ALA A 22 -16.13 -27.23 -30.73
N LEU A 23 -16.78 -27.19 -29.56
CA LEU A 23 -16.84 -28.31 -28.60
C LEU A 23 -17.71 -27.92 -27.39
N SER A 24 -19.00 -28.25 -27.48
CA SER A 24 -19.96 -28.13 -26.38
C SER A 24 -20.60 -29.50 -26.12
N PHE A 25 -20.35 -30.09 -24.95
CA PHE A 25 -21.05 -31.29 -24.50
C PHE A 25 -22.29 -30.88 -23.69
N THR A 26 -23.45 -31.37 -24.11
CA THR A 26 -24.71 -31.33 -23.34
C THR A 26 -25.16 -32.75 -23.04
N PRO A 27 -25.71 -33.04 -21.85
CA PRO A 27 -26.29 -34.34 -21.53
C PRO A 27 -27.72 -34.46 -22.06
N SER A 28 -28.07 -35.64 -22.58
CA SER A 28 -29.46 -35.99 -22.93
C SER A 28 -30.28 -36.36 -21.68
N PRO A 29 -31.60 -36.11 -21.66
CA PRO A 29 -32.50 -36.62 -20.64
C PRO A 29 -33.02 -38.03 -20.98
N GLU A 30 -33.21 -38.86 -19.97
CA GLU A 30 -33.98 -40.12 -20.06
C GLU A 30 -35.32 -40.03 -19.31
N ASN A 31 -36.28 -40.83 -19.73
CA ASN A 31 -37.68 -40.94 -19.28
C ASN A 31 -38.19 -42.30 -19.82
N PRO A 32 -39.21 -43.02 -19.26
CA PRO A 32 -40.20 -42.56 -18.29
C PRO A 32 -40.59 -43.58 -17.18
N GLU A 33 -41.55 -43.21 -16.31
CA GLU A 33 -42.81 -43.97 -16.14
C GLU A 33 -43.86 -43.22 -15.29
N ARG A 34 -45.15 -43.46 -15.62
CA ARG A 34 -46.37 -43.56 -14.79
C ARG A 34 -46.43 -42.86 -13.39
N CYS A 35 -47.54 -42.24 -12.96
CA CYS A 35 -48.93 -42.64 -13.22
C CYS A 35 -50.01 -41.60 -12.80
N ARG A 36 -51.14 -41.58 -13.55
CA ARG A 36 -52.55 -41.28 -13.13
C ARG A 36 -52.91 -39.99 -12.36
N GLY A 37 -53.80 -39.21 -12.99
CA GLY A 37 -54.97 -38.60 -12.32
C GLY A 37 -54.92 -37.08 -12.08
N GLY A 38 -55.92 -36.28 -12.49
CA GLY A 38 -57.03 -36.57 -13.40
C GLY A 38 -58.25 -35.66 -13.21
N VAL A 39 -58.73 -35.06 -14.30
CA VAL A 39 -60.00 -34.28 -14.43
C VAL A 39 -60.07 -32.97 -13.62
N GLY A 40 -60.39 -31.80 -14.20
CA GLY A 40 -60.52 -31.43 -15.62
C GLY A 40 -61.73 -30.54 -15.93
N ARG A 41 -61.75 -30.02 -17.17
CA ARG A 41 -62.77 -29.15 -17.80
C ARG A 41 -62.78 -27.69 -17.29
N GLY A 42 -62.83 -26.67 -18.16
CA GLY A 42 -62.64 -26.70 -19.61
C GLY A 42 -63.13 -25.44 -20.33
N CYS A 43 -62.74 -25.31 -21.60
CA CYS A 43 -63.41 -24.66 -22.75
C CYS A 43 -64.11 -23.28 -22.56
N GLY A 44 -63.83 -22.26 -23.38
CA GLY A 44 -62.95 -22.21 -24.56
C GLY A 44 -63.02 -20.87 -25.32
N ALA A 45 -62.18 -20.74 -26.35
CA ALA A 45 -62.12 -19.63 -27.31
C ALA A 45 -63.07 -19.90 -28.52
N PRO A 46 -63.04 -19.20 -29.69
CA PRO A 46 -62.14 -18.12 -30.15
C PRO A 46 -62.76 -16.97 -31.02
N ASN A 47 -61.89 -16.05 -31.47
CA ASN A 47 -61.99 -15.21 -32.69
C ASN A 47 -63.08 -14.10 -32.76
N SER A 48 -62.90 -12.96 -33.46
CA SER A 48 -61.71 -12.38 -34.14
C SER A 48 -61.90 -10.90 -34.53
N ALA A 49 -60.78 -10.16 -34.69
CA ALA A 49 -60.57 -8.92 -35.48
C ALA A 49 -61.23 -7.57 -35.08
N GLY A 50 -60.49 -6.45 -35.27
CA GLY A 50 -61.09 -5.11 -35.55
C GLY A 50 -60.57 -3.84 -34.82
N HIS A 51 -59.66 -3.10 -35.46
CA HIS A 51 -59.46 -1.62 -35.38
C HIS A 51 -59.01 -0.88 -34.08
N ARG A 52 -58.51 0.36 -34.29
CA ARG A 52 -58.19 1.47 -33.34
C ARG A 52 -59.36 2.53 -33.38
N PRO A 53 -59.38 3.73 -32.72
CA PRO A 53 -58.33 4.46 -31.97
C PRO A 53 -58.74 5.42 -30.77
N ARG A 54 -57.76 6.21 -30.26
CA ARG A 54 -57.80 7.61 -29.71
C ARG A 54 -57.92 7.95 -28.19
N ARG A 55 -57.19 9.05 -27.87
CA ARG A 55 -57.01 9.97 -26.70
C ARG A 55 -58.29 10.77 -26.28
N PRO A 56 -58.36 11.66 -25.22
CA PRO A 56 -57.35 12.56 -24.56
C PRO A 56 -57.46 12.69 -23.01
N GLY A 57 -56.86 13.64 -22.24
CA GLY A 57 -55.76 14.62 -22.46
C GLY A 57 -56.10 16.15 -22.27
N TYR A 58 -55.58 16.85 -21.22
CA TYR A 58 -55.75 18.32 -21.00
C TYR A 58 -54.67 19.01 -20.09
N THR A 59 -54.77 20.33 -19.78
CA THR A 59 -53.63 21.26 -19.47
C THR A 59 -53.91 22.54 -18.61
N TYR A 60 -52.93 22.97 -17.76
CA TYR A 60 -52.60 24.36 -17.24
C TYR A 60 -53.69 25.22 -16.50
N PRO A 61 -53.45 26.45 -15.90
CA PRO A 61 -52.33 27.46 -15.83
C PRO A 61 -51.56 27.47 -14.45
N ALA A 62 -50.68 28.39 -13.95
CA ALA A 62 -50.23 29.81 -14.11
C ALA A 62 -51.09 30.92 -13.45
N ARG A 63 -50.63 32.07 -12.87
CA ARG A 63 -49.32 32.83 -12.73
C ARG A 63 -49.17 33.36 -11.24
N THR A 64 -48.57 34.47 -10.70
CA THR A 64 -47.86 35.77 -11.04
C THR A 64 -47.25 36.35 -9.70
N HIS A 65 -45.97 36.80 -9.55
CA HIS A 65 -45.30 38.14 -9.74
C HIS A 65 -45.16 39.16 -8.54
N HIS A 66 -43.97 39.81 -8.45
CA HIS A 66 -43.55 41.07 -7.74
C HIS A 66 -43.36 41.11 -6.19
N VAL A 67 -42.53 42.00 -5.57
CA VAL A 67 -41.17 42.56 -5.89
C VAL A 67 -40.55 43.35 -4.68
N ASP A 68 -39.21 43.40 -4.61
CA ASP A 68 -38.27 44.33 -3.91
C ASP A 68 -38.25 44.68 -2.40
N SER A 69 -36.99 44.86 -1.93
CA SER A 69 -36.45 45.82 -0.93
C SER A 69 -36.41 45.49 0.59
N ALA A 70 -35.45 46.14 1.27
CA ALA A 70 -34.98 45.97 2.67
C ALA A 70 -34.80 47.39 3.30
N PRO A 71 -34.00 47.70 4.38
CA PRO A 71 -33.21 46.89 5.33
C PRO A 71 -33.31 47.37 6.83
N ASN A 72 -32.37 46.92 7.68
CA ASN A 72 -31.94 47.54 8.97
C ASN A 72 -32.91 47.52 10.18
N ALA A 73 -32.48 47.75 11.43
CA ALA A 73 -31.23 47.44 12.18
C ALA A 73 -31.38 47.88 13.66
N THR A 74 -30.57 47.32 14.60
CA THR A 74 -30.28 47.84 15.97
C THR A 74 -31.46 47.99 16.98
N ALA A 75 -31.30 48.06 18.31
CA ALA A 75 -30.29 47.58 19.27
C ALA A 75 -30.82 47.79 20.72
N LEU A 76 -30.03 47.38 21.73
CA LEU A 76 -29.94 47.84 23.14
C LEU A 76 -30.14 46.80 24.26
N HIS A 77 -29.32 46.98 25.30
CA HIS A 77 -29.26 46.34 26.63
C HIS A 77 -29.78 47.37 27.68
N PRO A 78 -29.64 47.13 29.01
CA PRO A 78 -30.08 46.01 29.86
C PRO A 78 -30.88 46.53 31.08
N GLU A 79 -31.23 45.68 32.05
CA GLU A 79 -31.41 46.13 33.45
C GLU A 79 -31.21 45.01 34.49
N GLN A 80 -30.88 45.39 35.73
CA GLN A 80 -30.74 44.52 36.92
C GLN A 80 -31.54 45.13 38.08
N THR A 81 -32.06 44.30 39.00
CA THR A 81 -32.36 44.64 40.41
C THR A 81 -32.71 43.37 41.21
N ASP A 82 -32.89 43.46 42.53
CA ASP A 82 -31.87 43.18 43.56
C ASP A 82 -32.57 42.85 44.90
N ASP A 83 -31.87 42.24 45.87
CA ASP A 83 -32.28 41.91 47.27
C ASP A 83 -33.57 41.06 47.51
N GLY A 84 -33.76 40.37 48.65
CA GLY A 84 -32.83 40.10 49.76
C GLY A 84 -33.46 39.47 51.03
N SER A 85 -32.76 38.54 51.69
CA SER A 85 -32.97 38.04 53.09
C SER A 85 -34.24 37.20 53.42
N ASP A 86 -34.37 36.42 54.52
CA ASP A 86 -33.55 36.23 55.73
C ASP A 86 -33.84 34.91 56.52
N LYS A 87 -32.91 34.48 57.42
CA LYS A 87 -33.03 33.58 58.62
C LYS A 87 -33.45 32.08 58.48
N ASN A 88 -33.08 31.15 59.37
CA ASN A 88 -31.90 30.95 60.26
C ASN A 88 -31.91 29.50 60.89
N MET A 89 -30.91 29.20 61.74
CA MET A 89 -30.66 28.00 62.57
C MET A 89 -29.88 26.82 61.95
N GLU A 90 -29.05 26.08 62.69
CA GLU A 90 -27.74 26.39 63.34
C GLU A 90 -27.14 25.04 63.85
N GLN A 91 -25.82 25.01 64.12
CA GLN A 91 -25.07 24.01 64.91
C GLN A 91 -24.59 22.76 64.12
N LYS A 92 -23.46 22.08 64.47
CA LYS A 92 -22.48 22.28 65.57
C LYS A 92 -21.08 21.76 65.17
N ARG A 93 -20.06 22.01 66.02
CA ARG A 93 -18.73 21.37 66.06
C ARG A 93 -18.35 21.10 67.54
N PRO A 94 -17.47 20.12 67.86
CA PRO A 94 -16.00 20.33 67.97
C PRO A 94 -15.20 19.18 67.27
N SER A 95 -13.97 19.28 66.75
CA SER A 95 -12.69 19.94 67.11
C SER A 95 -11.82 19.21 68.17
N ALA A 96 -10.68 18.65 67.76
CA ALA A 96 -9.45 18.42 68.57
C ALA A 96 -8.24 18.05 67.68
N ALA A 97 -7.01 18.26 68.14
CA ALA A 97 -5.77 17.94 67.39
C ALA A 97 -4.57 17.58 68.31
N ARG A 98 -3.59 16.82 67.78
CA ARG A 98 -2.21 16.52 68.27
C ARG A 98 -1.38 16.11 67.03
N GLN A 99 -0.14 16.54 66.72
CA GLN A 99 1.16 16.60 67.45
C GLN A 99 1.68 15.21 67.88
N ALA A 100 2.96 14.81 67.74
CA ALA A 100 4.18 15.26 67.00
C ALA A 100 5.28 14.12 67.15
N THR A 101 6.52 14.07 66.65
CA THR A 101 7.46 14.95 65.87
C THR A 101 8.64 14.12 65.30
N LYS A 102 9.41 14.66 64.32
CA LYS A 102 10.80 14.26 63.90
C LYS A 102 10.93 12.90 63.16
N TYR A 103 11.93 12.65 62.29
CA TYR A 103 13.28 13.24 62.12
C TYR A 103 13.53 14.00 60.79
N VAL A 104 14.67 14.72 60.71
CA VAL A 104 15.13 15.57 59.57
C VAL A 104 16.67 15.59 59.48
N ALA A 105 17.23 15.46 58.27
CA ALA A 105 18.52 16.02 57.78
C ALA A 105 18.68 15.67 56.28
N HIS A 106 18.69 16.62 55.33
CA HIS A 106 19.83 17.44 54.82
C HIS A 106 20.89 16.65 54.00
N ALA A 107 21.52 17.21 52.95
CA ALA A 107 21.89 18.62 52.73
C ALA A 107 21.59 19.20 51.32
N ARG A 108 22.01 20.46 51.09
CA ARG A 108 21.67 21.33 49.94
C ARG A 108 22.74 22.41 49.74
N MET A 109 23.10 22.74 48.49
CA MET A 109 23.77 23.99 48.04
C MET A 109 23.16 24.35 46.66
N LEU A 110 22.79 25.59 46.26
CA LEU A 110 23.36 26.96 46.42
C LEU A 110 24.63 27.17 45.57
N ILE A 111 24.88 28.27 44.83
CA ILE A 111 24.34 29.66 44.76
C ILE A 111 24.35 30.15 43.25
N PRO A 112 24.31 31.45 42.88
CA PRO A 112 23.20 32.45 42.80
C PRO A 112 22.65 32.70 41.36
N PRO A 113 21.60 33.53 41.19
CA PRO A 113 21.26 34.20 39.92
C PRO A 113 21.97 35.57 39.75
N PHE A 114 21.98 36.12 38.53
CA PHE A 114 22.37 37.51 38.25
C PHE A 114 21.41 38.17 37.25
N THR A 115 21.15 39.46 37.44
CA THR A 115 20.32 40.31 36.57
C THR A 115 21.11 41.54 36.13
N TYR A 116 20.90 42.02 34.90
CA TYR A 116 21.15 43.41 34.54
C TYR A 116 20.07 43.93 33.57
N ALA A 117 19.82 45.24 33.61
CA ALA A 117 18.73 45.89 32.88
C ALA A 117 19.14 46.32 31.45
N GLY A 118 18.15 46.56 30.60
CA GLY A 118 18.35 46.84 29.17
C GLY A 118 18.62 48.31 28.82
N CYS A 119 18.72 48.56 27.51
CA CYS A 119 18.66 49.87 26.86
C CYS A 119 17.93 49.74 25.50
N THR A 120 17.67 50.86 24.83
CA THR A 120 16.62 51.02 23.81
C THR A 120 17.12 51.28 22.38
N GLU A 121 16.23 51.07 21.41
CA GLU A 121 16.17 51.68 20.06
C GLU A 121 17.29 51.37 19.02
N GLY A 122 16.93 51.43 17.73
CA GLY A 122 17.87 51.36 16.61
C GLY A 122 17.27 50.83 15.29
N ASN A 123 17.19 51.67 14.25
CA ASN A 123 16.66 51.31 12.93
C ASN A 123 17.77 51.12 11.88
N LEU A 124 17.67 50.03 11.09
CA LEU A 124 18.10 49.93 9.67
C LEU A 124 19.63 50.13 9.37
N PRO A 125 20.11 50.09 8.10
CA PRO A 125 20.07 48.91 7.22
C PRO A 125 21.36 48.60 6.39
N TYR A 126 21.37 47.43 5.73
CA TYR A 126 21.99 47.13 4.41
C TYR A 126 23.53 47.06 4.18
N ARG A 127 23.88 46.10 3.29
CA ARG A 127 25.04 45.96 2.36
C ARG A 127 26.39 45.35 2.81
N ASN A 128 26.69 44.23 2.16
CA ASN A 128 27.93 43.76 1.51
C ASN A 128 29.31 44.29 1.98
N HIS A 129 30.27 43.36 2.16
CA HIS A 129 31.59 43.38 1.49
C HIS A 129 32.15 41.94 1.32
N HIS A 130 33.33 41.77 0.70
CA HIS A 130 33.79 40.53 0.04
C HIS A 130 35.21 40.09 0.48
N ILE A 131 35.46 38.76 0.56
CA ILE A 131 36.77 38.06 0.34
C ILE A 131 37.87 38.27 1.44
N PRO A 132 38.74 37.29 1.80
CA PRO A 132 38.60 35.85 2.11
C PRO A 132 39.27 35.49 3.49
N VAL A 133 39.63 34.23 3.78
CA VAL A 133 41.00 33.76 4.20
C VAL A 133 41.02 32.28 4.68
N SER A 134 42.20 31.67 4.53
CA SER A 134 42.65 30.28 4.69
C SER A 134 42.09 29.33 5.77
N MET A 135 42.12 28.04 5.39
CA MET A 135 42.52 26.83 6.15
C MET A 135 42.74 26.92 7.68
N LEU A 136 42.22 25.91 8.39
CA LEU A 136 42.90 25.33 9.56
C LEU A 136 42.75 23.80 9.56
N ARG A 137 43.86 23.08 9.35
CA ARG A 137 43.97 21.65 9.64
C ARG A 137 44.36 21.50 11.11
N PHE A 138 43.71 20.60 11.84
CA PHE A 138 44.28 20.03 13.06
C PHE A 138 44.70 18.58 12.80
N SER A 139 45.98 18.31 13.01
CA SER A 139 46.54 16.98 13.17
C SER A 139 46.92 16.81 14.63
N VAL A 140 46.60 15.66 15.22
CA VAL A 140 47.10 15.27 16.54
C VAL A 140 47.70 13.88 16.39
N THR A 141 49.01 13.77 16.62
CA THR A 141 49.74 12.51 16.63
C THR A 141 50.73 12.50 17.80
N ARG A 142 50.60 11.51 18.68
CA ARG A 142 51.74 10.76 19.22
C ARG A 142 51.34 9.57 20.07
N ASP A 143 52.06 8.47 19.86
CA ASP A 143 52.07 7.29 20.73
C ASP A 143 52.73 7.57 22.09
N VAL A 144 52.35 6.77 23.09
CA VAL A 144 53.28 6.19 24.06
C VAL A 144 52.97 4.69 24.15
N ARG A 145 53.99 3.85 24.35
CA ARG A 145 53.89 2.38 24.34
C ARG A 145 54.02 1.76 25.75
N ASP A 146 53.92 0.43 25.75
CA ASP A 146 54.45 -0.51 26.74
C ASP A 146 53.70 -0.66 28.07
N PHE A 147 52.98 -1.77 28.23
CA PHE A 147 53.42 -2.93 29.03
C PHE A 147 52.62 -4.17 28.60
N GLY A 148 53.06 -5.39 28.91
CA GLY A 148 52.53 -6.61 28.26
C GLY A 148 52.29 -7.84 29.14
N ALA A 149 51.64 -8.83 28.51
CA ALA A 149 51.58 -10.26 28.83
C ALA A 149 51.06 -10.71 30.22
N LEU A 150 49.78 -11.11 30.26
CA LEU A 150 49.16 -12.22 31.03
C LEU A 150 47.66 -12.25 30.63
N GLY A 151 46.94 -13.38 30.50
CA GLY A 151 47.33 -14.79 30.59
C GLY A 151 46.20 -15.63 31.20
N LEU A 152 45.68 -16.63 30.46
CA LEU A 152 44.59 -17.56 30.84
C LEU A 152 43.16 -16.95 30.98
N VAL A 153 42.07 -17.69 30.72
CA VAL A 153 41.87 -18.81 29.78
C VAL A 153 40.38 -18.92 29.42
N ALA A 154 40.04 -19.46 28.24
CA ALA A 154 38.67 -19.82 27.89
C ALA A 154 38.38 -21.27 28.31
N VAL A 155 37.27 -21.52 29.01
CA VAL A 155 36.83 -22.88 29.38
C VAL A 155 35.98 -23.48 28.26
N ALA A 156 36.61 -24.30 27.43
CA ALA A 156 35.91 -25.20 26.52
C ALA A 156 35.82 -26.60 27.15
N VAL A 157 34.61 -27.13 27.32
CA VAL A 157 34.39 -28.50 27.82
C VAL A 157 34.16 -29.43 26.63
N ALA A 158 35.22 -30.08 26.18
CA ALA A 158 35.13 -31.29 25.35
C ALA A 158 35.30 -32.52 26.25
N ARG A 159 34.49 -33.56 26.04
CA ARG A 159 34.59 -34.85 26.74
C ARG A 159 35.11 -35.90 25.76
N ALA A 160 36.16 -36.62 26.12
CA ALA A 160 36.72 -37.69 25.28
C ALA A 160 37.38 -38.79 26.12
N ASP A 161 36.95 -40.03 25.86
CA ASP A 161 37.56 -41.31 26.24
C ASP A 161 37.33 -42.21 24.99
N GLY A 162 38.26 -42.97 24.39
CA GLY A 162 39.71 -43.21 24.55
C GLY A 162 40.16 -44.15 23.39
N HIS A 163 41.29 -44.89 23.37
CA HIS A 163 42.50 -44.98 24.19
C HIS A 163 43.54 -45.89 23.45
N ARG A 164 44.87 -45.66 23.59
CA ARG A 164 46.02 -46.54 23.16
C ARG A 164 46.26 -46.74 21.64
N THR A 165 47.32 -46.14 21.04
CA THR A 165 48.73 -46.64 20.83
C THR A 165 48.83 -47.91 19.97
N VAL A 166 49.74 -48.08 19.00
CA VAL A 166 51.22 -47.80 18.85
C VAL A 166 51.51 -47.42 17.36
N GLY A 167 52.62 -46.82 16.89
CA GLY A 167 53.89 -46.27 17.44
C GLY A 167 55.07 -46.43 16.42
N GLU A 168 56.27 -45.88 16.72
CA GLU A 168 57.51 -45.86 15.88
C GLU A 168 57.39 -45.10 14.52
N ALA A 169 58.40 -44.50 13.86
CA ALA A 169 59.76 -43.98 14.16
C ALA A 169 60.17 -43.05 12.95
N GLY A 170 61.24 -42.22 12.92
CA GLY A 170 62.21 -41.78 13.93
C GLY A 170 63.49 -41.17 13.30
N MET A 171 63.64 -39.83 13.28
CA MET A 171 64.77 -39.04 12.67
C MET A 171 64.89 -39.14 11.12
N GLY A 172 65.50 -38.21 10.37
CA GLY A 172 66.07 -36.89 10.71
C GLY A 172 67.26 -36.49 9.79
N VAL A 173 67.54 -35.17 9.65
CA VAL A 173 68.78 -34.57 9.09
C VAL A 173 68.97 -34.56 7.55
N SER A 174 68.60 -33.42 6.95
CA SER A 174 69.39 -32.51 6.08
C SER A 174 70.78 -32.95 5.55
N ALA A 175 71.29 -32.55 4.38
CA ALA A 175 70.76 -32.00 3.12
C ALA A 175 71.93 -31.90 2.10
N ALA A 176 71.67 -31.98 0.79
CA ALA A 176 72.63 -31.60 -0.24
C ALA A 176 71.94 -31.20 -1.55
N THR A 177 72.39 -30.12 -2.19
CA THR A 177 71.91 -29.65 -3.50
C THR A 177 72.91 -30.03 -4.59
N LEU A 178 72.45 -30.55 -5.73
CA LEU A 178 73.09 -30.37 -7.04
C LEU A 178 72.12 -30.72 -8.18
N HIS A 179 72.27 -30.04 -9.33
CA HIS A 179 71.41 -30.18 -10.51
C HIS A 179 71.91 -31.26 -11.48
N THR A 180 70.96 -31.98 -12.10
CA THR A 180 71.02 -32.24 -13.56
C THR A 180 69.61 -32.35 -14.14
N LEU A 181 69.38 -31.63 -15.24
CA LEU A 181 68.28 -31.79 -16.21
C LEU A 181 68.74 -32.80 -17.32
N PRO A 182 67.94 -33.22 -18.34
CA PRO A 182 66.76 -32.51 -18.87
C PRO A 182 65.60 -33.34 -19.47
N HIS A 183 64.56 -32.61 -19.92
CA HIS A 183 63.56 -32.95 -20.97
C HIS A 183 62.65 -34.19 -20.78
N SER A 184 61.39 -34.19 -21.23
CA SER A 184 60.44 -33.11 -21.57
C SER A 184 59.05 -33.71 -21.75
N THR A 185 58.00 -33.12 -21.18
CA THR A 185 56.61 -33.51 -21.50
C THR A 185 55.70 -32.29 -21.42
N ILE A 186 54.68 -32.24 -22.27
CA ILE A 186 53.79 -31.08 -22.46
C ILE A 186 52.92 -30.89 -21.22
N ALA A 187 53.06 -29.73 -20.56
CA ALA A 187 52.13 -29.33 -19.52
C ALA A 187 50.78 -28.97 -20.16
N GLN A 188 49.74 -29.76 -19.87
CA GLN A 188 48.37 -29.35 -20.12
C GLN A 188 48.05 -28.15 -19.24
N CYS A 189 47.77 -27.00 -19.85
CA CYS A 189 47.35 -25.82 -19.11
C CYS A 189 45.97 -26.07 -18.50
N SER A 190 45.93 -26.34 -17.19
CA SER A 190 44.68 -26.47 -16.45
C SER A 190 43.96 -25.13 -16.46
N THR A 191 42.85 -25.04 -17.20
CA THR A 191 41.97 -23.88 -17.19
C THR A 191 41.54 -23.57 -15.75
N PRO A 192 41.60 -22.31 -15.30
CA PRO A 192 41.06 -21.95 -13.99
C PRO A 192 39.57 -22.28 -13.97
N ALA A 193 39.10 -22.85 -12.87
CA ALA A 193 37.68 -23.11 -12.68
C ALA A 193 36.91 -21.79 -12.85
N ALA A 194 35.91 -21.78 -13.73
CA ALA A 194 35.19 -20.56 -14.08
C ALA A 194 34.56 -19.95 -12.81
N ALA A 195 34.96 -18.73 -12.48
CA ALA A 195 34.45 -18.02 -11.30
C ALA A 195 32.92 -17.94 -11.37
N THR A 196 32.24 -18.29 -10.28
CA THR A 196 30.78 -18.21 -10.21
C THR A 196 30.35 -16.77 -10.50
N PRO A 197 29.49 -16.53 -11.51
CA PRO A 197 29.11 -15.18 -11.87
C PRO A 197 28.35 -14.53 -10.72
N CYS A 198 28.75 -13.31 -10.37
CA CYS A 198 28.23 -12.55 -9.26
C CYS A 198 28.11 -11.06 -9.65
N TYR A 199 27.33 -10.31 -8.87
CA TYR A 199 27.10 -8.89 -9.12
C TYR A 199 28.28 -8.04 -8.67
N ASP A 200 28.57 -6.96 -9.41
CA ASP A 200 29.56 -5.95 -9.03
C ASP A 200 29.00 -5.05 -7.92
N ALA A 201 28.97 -5.58 -6.69
CA ALA A 201 28.44 -4.91 -5.52
C ALA A 201 29.49 -3.99 -4.85
N PRO A 202 29.12 -2.75 -4.47
CA PRO A 202 29.99 -1.84 -3.76
C PRO A 202 30.24 -2.27 -2.30
N GLU A 203 31.17 -1.61 -1.61
CA GLU A 203 31.56 -1.97 -0.26
C GLU A 203 30.38 -1.91 0.73
N GLY A 204 30.27 -2.97 1.55
CA GLY A 204 29.19 -3.21 2.50
C GLY A 204 27.91 -3.80 1.89
N VAL A 205 27.82 -4.00 0.56
CA VAL A 205 26.66 -4.64 -0.09
C VAL A 205 26.96 -6.11 -0.40
N ASP A 206 25.99 -6.99 -0.09
CA ASP A 206 26.01 -8.43 -0.37
C ASP A 206 24.68 -8.83 -1.04
N ILE A 207 24.75 -9.46 -2.21
CA ILE A 207 23.58 -9.84 -3.02
C ILE A 207 23.44 -11.37 -3.01
N ARG A 208 22.38 -11.85 -2.35
CA ARG A 208 22.08 -13.27 -2.10
C ARG A 208 21.00 -13.84 -3.02
N GLY A 209 20.45 -13.02 -3.90
CA GLY A 209 19.55 -13.49 -4.95
C GLY A 209 20.30 -14.24 -6.06
N ARG A 210 19.57 -15.04 -6.84
CA ARG A 210 20.12 -15.77 -7.99
C ARG A 210 20.78 -14.82 -8.98
N TYR A 211 22.01 -15.11 -9.41
CA TYR A 211 22.64 -14.36 -10.49
C TYR A 211 21.91 -14.59 -11.83
N ASP A 212 21.60 -13.51 -12.53
CA ASP A 212 21.04 -13.52 -13.88
C ASP A 212 21.62 -12.34 -14.69
N PRO A 213 22.09 -12.55 -15.93
CA PRO A 213 22.57 -11.47 -16.79
C PRO A 213 21.55 -10.36 -17.04
N ALA A 214 20.24 -10.68 -17.06
CA ALA A 214 19.20 -9.67 -17.15
C ALA A 214 19.18 -8.77 -15.89
N PHE A 215 19.27 -9.38 -14.71
CA PHE A 215 19.25 -8.65 -13.43
C PHE A 215 20.54 -7.84 -13.23
N ALA A 216 21.69 -8.28 -13.76
CA ALA A 216 22.94 -7.52 -13.71
C ALA A 216 22.84 -6.17 -14.46
N SER A 217 21.91 -6.03 -15.41
CA SER A 217 21.63 -4.78 -16.11
C SER A 217 20.75 -3.78 -15.32
N VAL A 218 20.26 -4.16 -14.13
CA VAL A 218 19.60 -3.25 -13.16
C VAL A 218 20.34 -3.20 -11.81
N LEU A 219 21.01 -4.27 -11.41
CA LEU A 219 21.88 -4.35 -10.22
C LEU A 219 23.31 -3.88 -10.54
N THR A 220 23.44 -2.70 -11.15
CA THR A 220 24.74 -2.09 -11.46
C THR A 220 25.38 -1.52 -10.19
N ARG A 221 26.72 -1.44 -10.17
CA ARG A 221 27.51 -0.93 -9.03
C ARG A 221 27.02 0.42 -8.51
N ASP A 222 26.71 1.35 -9.42
CA ASP A 222 26.24 2.69 -9.08
C ASP A 222 24.79 2.72 -8.57
N ALA A 223 23.91 1.88 -9.12
CA ALA A 223 22.54 1.73 -8.62
C ALA A 223 22.53 1.13 -7.21
N LEU A 224 23.35 0.10 -6.98
CA LEU A 224 23.56 -0.49 -5.66
C LEU A 224 24.21 0.51 -4.68
N ALA A 225 25.14 1.35 -5.13
CA ALA A 225 25.75 2.38 -4.29
C ALA A 225 24.73 3.47 -3.90
N PHE A 226 23.81 3.82 -4.80
CA PHE A 226 22.71 4.74 -4.51
C PHE A 226 21.72 4.14 -3.49
N VAL A 227 21.26 2.91 -3.70
CA VAL A 227 20.39 2.17 -2.74
C VAL A 227 21.08 2.02 -1.38
N ALA A 228 22.40 1.75 -1.35
CA ALA A 228 23.19 1.69 -0.12
C ALA A 228 23.27 3.05 0.60
N SER A 229 23.40 4.17 -0.11
CA SER A 229 23.27 5.50 0.51
C SER A 229 21.86 5.75 1.04
N LEU A 230 20.84 5.32 0.30
CA LEU A 230 19.43 5.16 0.69
C LEU A 230 19.28 4.62 2.11
N GLN A 231 19.64 3.34 2.23
CA GLN A 231 19.54 2.56 3.47
C GLN A 231 20.36 3.18 4.60
N ARG A 232 21.62 3.54 4.35
CA ARG A 232 22.54 4.02 5.40
C ARG A 232 22.06 5.30 6.08
N GLU A 233 21.44 6.20 5.32
CA GLU A 233 20.86 7.45 5.83
C GLU A 233 19.53 7.21 6.55
N PHE A 234 18.57 6.56 5.90
CA PHE A 234 17.18 6.54 6.39
C PHE A 234 16.84 5.39 7.34
N ARG A 235 17.64 4.31 7.42
CA ARG A 235 17.33 3.13 8.27
C ARG A 235 17.06 3.46 9.74
N GLY A 236 17.73 4.46 10.30
CA GLY A 236 17.53 4.88 11.69
C GLY A 236 16.15 5.52 11.90
N ALA A 237 15.72 6.37 10.97
CA ALA A 237 14.41 7.01 11.02
C ALA A 237 13.27 6.00 10.77
N VAL A 238 13.46 5.06 9.84
CA VAL A 238 12.47 3.99 9.56
C VAL A 238 12.35 3.03 10.75
N ARG A 239 13.46 2.60 11.36
CA ARG A 239 13.45 1.78 12.58
C ARG A 239 12.67 2.46 13.71
N TYR A 240 12.95 3.74 13.95
CA TYR A 240 12.21 4.54 14.92
C TYR A 240 10.72 4.66 14.55
N ALA A 241 10.36 4.85 13.29
CA ALA A 241 8.96 4.88 12.85
C ALA A 241 8.21 3.56 13.18
N MET A 242 8.82 2.41 12.89
CA MET A 242 8.23 1.10 13.20
C MET A 242 8.13 0.84 14.72
N GLU A 243 9.07 1.34 15.52
CA GLU A 243 8.98 1.32 16.98
C GLU A 243 7.83 2.21 17.50
N GLN A 244 7.65 3.39 16.91
CA GLN A 244 6.57 4.30 17.27
C GLN A 244 5.19 3.74 16.87
N ARG A 245 5.03 3.07 15.71
CA ARG A 245 3.79 2.33 15.33
C ARG A 245 3.35 1.39 16.46
N ARG A 246 4.29 0.58 16.96
CA ARG A 246 4.06 -0.38 18.05
C ARG A 246 3.67 0.30 19.37
N GLU A 247 4.20 1.49 19.64
CA GLU A 247 3.82 2.29 20.82
C GLU A 247 2.43 2.91 20.67
N ALA A 248 2.04 3.41 19.49
CA ALA A 248 0.67 3.85 19.26
C ALA A 248 -0.32 2.70 19.40
N GLN A 249 0.00 1.52 18.84
CA GLN A 249 -0.85 0.34 19.00
C GLN A 249 -0.98 -0.11 20.45
N ARG A 250 0.09 -0.07 21.26
CA ARG A 250 -0.01 -0.33 22.71
C ARG A 250 -0.96 0.62 23.43
N ARG A 251 -0.98 1.91 23.06
CA ARG A 251 -1.93 2.88 23.61
C ARG A 251 -3.36 2.63 23.16
N TYR A 252 -3.56 2.23 21.89
CA TYR A 252 -4.88 1.81 21.40
C TYR A 252 -5.37 0.54 22.10
N ASP A 253 -4.51 -0.45 22.31
CA ASP A 253 -4.81 -1.68 23.06
C ASP A 253 -5.16 -1.37 24.53
N ALA A 254 -4.58 -0.32 25.12
CA ALA A 254 -4.88 0.19 26.45
C ALA A 254 -6.14 1.10 26.52
N GLY A 255 -6.87 1.28 25.41
CA GLY A 255 -8.14 2.00 25.37
C GLY A 255 -8.08 3.45 24.88
N GLU A 256 -6.93 3.96 24.42
CA GLU A 256 -6.90 5.23 23.68
C GLU A 256 -7.58 5.06 22.31
N LEU A 257 -8.31 6.07 21.84
CA LEU A 257 -8.94 6.07 20.52
C LEU A 257 -8.15 6.96 19.54
N PRO A 258 -7.95 6.53 18.27
CA PRO A 258 -7.45 7.40 17.19
C PRO A 258 -8.26 8.68 17.05
N ARG A 259 -7.57 9.81 16.86
CA ARG A 259 -8.16 11.16 16.77
C ARG A 259 -7.16 12.17 16.19
N PHE A 260 -7.66 13.29 15.69
CA PHE A 260 -6.83 14.43 15.26
C PHE A 260 -5.99 14.98 16.43
N ASP A 261 -4.67 15.18 16.25
CA ASP A 261 -3.84 15.80 17.30
C ASP A 261 -4.16 17.32 17.38
N PRO A 262 -4.51 17.87 18.56
CA PRO A 262 -4.65 19.31 18.73
C PRO A 262 -3.35 20.09 18.46
N ALA A 263 -2.18 19.44 18.58
CA ALA A 263 -0.88 20.06 18.35
C ALA A 263 -0.62 20.48 16.90
N THR A 264 -1.17 19.76 15.93
CA THR A 264 -1.02 20.03 14.49
C THR A 264 -2.19 20.82 13.90
N ARG A 265 -3.14 21.26 14.74
CA ARG A 265 -4.23 22.17 14.38
C ARG A 265 -3.78 23.37 13.51
N PRO A 266 -2.63 24.05 13.77
CA PRO A 266 -2.16 25.14 12.91
C PRO A 266 -1.80 24.73 11.47
N VAL A 267 -1.45 23.47 11.22
CA VAL A 267 -1.25 22.94 9.86
C VAL A 267 -2.62 22.77 9.19
N ARG A 268 -3.60 22.18 9.90
CA ARG A 268 -4.94 21.95 9.36
C ARG A 268 -5.70 23.25 9.10
N GLU A 269 -5.65 24.20 10.01
CA GLU A 269 -6.33 25.50 9.85
C GLU A 269 -5.54 26.50 9.00
N GLY A 270 -4.23 26.31 8.83
CA GLY A 270 -3.38 27.18 8.03
C GLY A 270 -3.75 27.22 6.55
N ASP A 271 -3.52 28.38 5.93
CA ASP A 271 -3.65 28.61 4.50
C ASP A 271 -2.35 28.21 3.78
N TRP A 272 -2.42 27.12 3.02
CA TRP A 272 -1.35 26.57 2.20
C TRP A 272 -1.92 25.49 1.26
N ALA A 273 -1.24 25.27 0.13
CA ALA A 273 -1.53 24.23 -0.84
C ALA A 273 -0.25 23.44 -1.20
N CYS A 274 -0.39 22.32 -1.91
CA CYS A 274 0.74 21.59 -2.46
C CYS A 274 1.27 22.27 -3.74
N ALA A 275 2.41 21.78 -4.24
CA ALA A 275 2.92 22.16 -5.56
C ALA A 275 1.89 21.79 -6.66
N PRO A 276 1.74 22.62 -7.71
CA PRO A 276 0.77 22.35 -8.78
C PRO A 276 0.94 20.98 -9.42
N VAL A 277 -0.18 20.31 -9.71
CA VAL A 277 -0.18 19.00 -10.36
C VAL A 277 0.42 19.12 -11.78
N PRO A 278 1.40 18.28 -12.15
CA PRO A 278 2.03 18.35 -13.46
C PRO A 278 1.02 18.12 -14.61
N PRO A 279 1.10 18.88 -15.72
CA PRO A 279 0.22 18.70 -16.86
C PRO A 279 0.11 17.25 -17.39
N PRO A 280 1.18 16.42 -17.42
CA PRO A 280 1.07 15.01 -17.81
C PRO A 280 0.13 14.14 -16.96
N VAL A 281 -0.22 14.58 -15.75
CA VAL A 281 -1.09 13.85 -14.80
C VAL A 281 -2.24 14.71 -14.26
N ALA A 282 -2.68 15.72 -15.02
CA ALA A 282 -3.82 16.56 -14.65
C ALA A 282 -5.18 15.86 -14.82
N ASP A 283 -5.31 15.01 -15.86
CA ASP A 283 -6.46 14.14 -16.12
C ASP A 283 -6.18 12.73 -15.59
N ARG A 284 -6.71 12.42 -14.40
CA ARG A 284 -6.55 11.12 -13.72
C ARG A 284 -7.81 10.26 -13.75
N THR A 285 -8.71 10.56 -14.70
CA THR A 285 -10.11 10.10 -14.69
C THR A 285 -10.29 8.60 -14.41
N VAL A 286 -9.50 7.74 -15.07
CA VAL A 286 -9.51 6.29 -14.82
C VAL A 286 -8.08 5.77 -14.80
N GLU A 287 -7.76 5.09 -13.70
CA GLU A 287 -6.51 4.42 -13.37
C GLU A 287 -6.75 2.90 -13.25
N ILE A 288 -5.71 2.06 -13.27
CA ILE A 288 -5.84 0.58 -13.30
C ILE A 288 -4.66 -0.09 -12.58
N THR A 289 -4.85 -1.32 -12.09
CA THR A 289 -3.86 -2.06 -11.28
C THR A 289 -3.51 -3.44 -11.85
N GLY A 290 -2.52 -4.09 -11.23
CA GLY A 290 -1.77 -5.23 -11.77
C GLY A 290 -0.28 -5.29 -11.31
N PRO A 291 0.36 -6.46 -11.41
CA PRO A 291 1.72 -6.68 -10.92
C PRO A 291 2.83 -6.19 -11.88
N ALA A 292 4.05 -6.05 -11.36
CA ALA A 292 5.28 -5.79 -12.14
C ALA A 292 5.74 -6.98 -13.02
N GLU A 293 5.25 -8.17 -12.71
CA GLU A 293 5.50 -9.45 -13.37
C GLU A 293 4.14 -10.18 -13.47
N PRO A 294 3.71 -10.69 -14.64
CA PRO A 294 4.48 -10.87 -15.86
C PRO A 294 4.50 -9.67 -16.80
N ARG A 295 5.61 -9.58 -17.55
CA ARG A 295 5.89 -8.57 -18.60
C ARG A 295 4.74 -8.32 -19.58
N LYS A 296 3.91 -9.34 -19.80
CA LYS A 296 2.68 -9.28 -20.61
C LYS A 296 1.60 -8.35 -20.03
N MET A 297 1.43 -8.33 -18.70
CA MET A 297 0.43 -7.47 -18.04
C MET A 297 0.85 -5.99 -18.12
N VAL A 298 2.14 -5.70 -17.94
CA VAL A 298 2.73 -4.37 -18.16
C VAL A 298 2.34 -3.80 -19.52
N ILE A 299 2.57 -4.56 -20.61
CA ILE A 299 2.23 -4.13 -21.98
C ILE A 299 0.70 -4.02 -22.18
N ASN A 300 -0.05 -5.06 -21.80
CA ASN A 300 -1.50 -5.10 -22.00
C ASN A 300 -2.21 -3.89 -21.38
N ALA A 301 -1.79 -3.52 -20.16
CA ALA A 301 -2.45 -2.46 -19.42
C ALA A 301 -1.89 -1.06 -19.77
N LEU A 302 -0.60 -0.92 -20.15
CA LEU A 302 -0.10 0.32 -20.79
C LEU A 302 -0.89 0.71 -22.03
N ASN A 303 -1.37 -0.30 -22.77
CA ASN A 303 -2.18 -0.17 -23.98
C ASN A 303 -3.70 -0.11 -23.72
N SER A 304 -4.16 -0.05 -22.46
CA SER A 304 -5.57 -0.25 -22.09
C SER A 304 -6.55 0.88 -22.44
N GLY A 305 -6.05 2.06 -22.79
CA GLY A 305 -6.89 3.25 -23.08
C GLY A 305 -7.35 4.04 -21.84
N ALA A 306 -6.72 3.80 -20.68
CA ALA A 306 -6.74 4.70 -19.53
C ALA A 306 -6.09 6.06 -19.88
N LYS A 307 -6.48 7.14 -19.18
CA LYS A 307 -6.01 8.53 -19.47
C LYS A 307 -4.63 8.78 -18.87
N VAL A 308 -4.58 8.83 -17.55
CA VAL A 308 -3.38 8.50 -16.79
C VAL A 308 -3.48 7.03 -16.44
N PHE A 309 -2.40 6.30 -16.63
CA PHE A 309 -2.27 5.05 -15.93
C PHE A 309 -1.96 5.45 -14.50
N MET A 310 -2.67 4.92 -13.53
CA MET A 310 -1.88 4.34 -12.47
C MET A 310 -1.21 3.14 -13.10
N VAL A 311 0.10 3.06 -12.94
CA VAL A 311 0.74 1.77 -12.91
C VAL A 311 0.73 1.33 -11.46
N SER A 312 -0.24 0.48 -11.19
CA SER A 312 0.11 -0.85 -10.74
C SER A 312 0.14 -1.69 -12.03
N THR A 313 1.29 -1.62 -12.70
CA THR A 313 2.01 -2.72 -13.39
C THR A 313 3.51 -2.64 -13.03
N ALA A 314 3.73 -2.09 -11.84
CA ALA A 314 4.96 -1.83 -11.10
C ALA A 314 4.62 -1.91 -9.61
N ASP A 315 3.58 -2.66 -9.28
CA ASP A 315 3.30 -2.98 -7.91
C ASP A 315 4.34 -4.00 -7.48
N PHE A 316 5.18 -3.58 -6.55
CA PHE A 316 6.11 -4.43 -5.83
C PHE A 316 5.51 -4.87 -4.48
N GLU A 317 4.32 -4.36 -4.15
CA GLU A 317 3.56 -4.66 -2.93
C GLU A 317 2.41 -5.66 -3.20
N ASP A 318 1.17 -5.38 -2.80
CA ASP A 318 0.14 -6.40 -2.56
C ASP A 318 -0.30 -7.24 -3.77
N ALA A 319 -0.18 -6.73 -5.01
CA ALA A 319 -0.45 -7.53 -6.20
C ALA A 319 0.74 -8.43 -6.61
N LEU A 320 1.87 -8.39 -5.91
CA LEU A 320 3.09 -9.14 -6.22
C LEU A 320 3.49 -10.08 -5.08
N SER A 321 3.91 -11.30 -5.43
CA SER A 321 4.72 -12.12 -4.52
C SER A 321 6.18 -11.68 -4.66
N PRO A 322 6.84 -11.16 -3.61
CA PRO A 322 8.14 -10.51 -3.70
C PRO A 322 9.31 -11.53 -3.76
N THR A 323 9.21 -12.51 -4.65
CA THR A 323 10.35 -13.38 -5.00
C THR A 323 11.45 -12.55 -5.66
N TRP A 324 12.70 -12.97 -5.53
CA TRP A 324 13.83 -12.29 -6.17
C TRP A 324 13.62 -12.12 -7.67
N GLU A 325 13.18 -13.18 -8.33
CA GLU A 325 12.81 -13.21 -9.74
C GLU A 325 11.74 -12.16 -10.08
N ASN A 326 10.65 -12.08 -9.33
CA ASN A 326 9.55 -11.16 -9.63
C ASN A 326 9.98 -9.69 -9.47
N LEU A 327 10.70 -9.39 -8.39
CA LEU A 327 11.20 -8.04 -8.11
C LEU A 327 12.19 -7.58 -9.18
N MET A 328 13.17 -8.41 -9.54
CA MET A 328 14.19 -8.05 -10.52
C MET A 328 13.66 -8.05 -11.96
N ASN A 329 12.78 -8.99 -12.33
CA ASN A 329 12.06 -8.92 -13.61
C ASN A 329 11.18 -7.67 -13.69
N GLY A 330 10.51 -7.28 -12.60
CA GLY A 330 9.74 -6.04 -12.52
C GLY A 330 10.59 -4.81 -12.83
N GLN A 331 11.74 -4.66 -12.19
CA GLN A 331 12.67 -3.55 -12.46
C GLN A 331 13.15 -3.52 -13.93
N VAL A 332 13.47 -4.70 -14.52
CA VAL A 332 13.83 -4.82 -15.95
C VAL A 332 12.65 -4.44 -16.86
N ASN A 333 11.44 -4.94 -16.58
CA ASN A 333 10.23 -4.62 -17.34
C ASN A 333 9.94 -3.12 -17.36
N LEU A 334 10.11 -2.45 -16.22
CA LEU A 334 9.81 -1.01 -16.09
C LEU A 334 10.83 -0.14 -16.80
N ARG A 335 12.13 -0.48 -16.71
CA ARG A 335 13.17 0.20 -17.49
C ARG A 335 12.89 0.08 -18.99
N ASP A 336 12.57 -1.12 -19.46
CA ASP A 336 12.26 -1.35 -20.87
C ASP A 336 10.95 -0.64 -21.29
N ALA A 337 9.99 -0.48 -20.38
CA ALA A 337 8.74 0.25 -20.63
C ALA A 337 8.95 1.77 -20.71
N VAL A 338 9.74 2.38 -19.82
CA VAL A 338 10.11 3.80 -19.92
C VAL A 338 10.92 4.09 -21.19
N ALA A 339 11.81 3.17 -21.56
CA ALA A 339 12.57 3.24 -22.81
C ALA A 339 11.76 2.97 -24.08
N GLY A 340 10.48 2.56 -23.98
CA GLY A 340 9.64 2.20 -25.13
C GLY A 340 10.04 0.89 -25.84
N THR A 341 10.92 0.09 -25.25
CA THR A 341 11.50 -1.14 -25.84
C THR A 341 10.88 -2.43 -25.32
N ILE A 342 9.96 -2.35 -24.35
CA ILE A 342 9.27 -3.51 -23.79
C ILE A 342 8.46 -4.25 -24.87
N THR A 343 8.79 -5.53 -25.04
CA THR A 343 8.11 -6.47 -25.93
C THR A 343 7.92 -7.82 -25.24
N TYR A 344 6.90 -8.58 -25.66
CA TYR A 344 6.64 -9.94 -25.18
C TYR A 344 6.10 -10.82 -26.31
N ARG A 345 6.58 -12.06 -26.42
CA ARG A 345 6.13 -13.03 -27.44
C ARG A 345 5.47 -14.24 -26.79
N ASP A 346 4.16 -14.35 -26.95
CA ASP A 346 3.36 -15.49 -26.51
C ASP A 346 3.61 -16.68 -27.47
N ALA A 347 4.67 -17.43 -27.22
CA ALA A 347 5.13 -18.51 -28.09
C ALA A 347 4.07 -19.60 -28.33
N ALA A 348 3.21 -19.86 -27.33
CA ALA A 348 2.12 -20.83 -27.43
C ALA A 348 0.96 -20.37 -28.34
N ARG A 349 0.77 -19.05 -28.50
CA ARG A 349 -0.30 -18.47 -29.36
C ARG A 349 0.23 -17.75 -30.60
N GLY A 350 1.55 -17.74 -30.81
CA GLY A 350 2.21 -17.04 -31.92
C GLY A 350 2.09 -15.50 -31.90
N ARG A 351 1.57 -14.89 -30.82
CA ARG A 351 1.29 -13.45 -30.75
C ARG A 351 2.45 -12.66 -30.16
N GLU A 352 2.78 -11.54 -30.78
CA GLU A 352 3.70 -10.54 -30.24
C GLU A 352 2.89 -9.39 -29.60
N TYR A 353 3.40 -8.86 -28.50
CA TYR A 353 2.85 -7.75 -27.74
C TYR A 353 3.91 -6.65 -27.66
N LYS A 354 3.52 -5.42 -27.99
CA LYS A 354 4.33 -4.19 -28.07
C LYS A 354 3.51 -3.01 -27.54
N LEU A 355 4.16 -1.91 -27.18
CA LEU A 355 3.45 -0.67 -26.80
C LEU A 355 2.80 -0.01 -28.01
N ASN A 356 1.70 0.70 -27.76
CA ASN A 356 1.05 1.60 -28.72
C ASN A 356 1.76 2.97 -28.77
N ASP A 357 1.53 3.76 -29.83
CA ASP A 357 2.05 5.14 -29.95
C ASP A 357 1.58 6.07 -28.82
N GLN A 358 0.38 5.82 -28.30
CA GLN A 358 -0.15 6.45 -27.10
C GLN A 358 -0.27 5.40 -25.99
N THR A 359 0.55 5.57 -24.95
CA THR A 359 0.51 4.78 -23.72
C THR A 359 0.14 5.64 -22.53
N ALA A 360 -0.48 5.00 -21.55
CA ALA A 360 -0.86 5.63 -20.30
C ALA A 360 0.38 5.84 -19.39
N LYS A 361 0.40 6.90 -18.57
CA LYS A 361 1.58 7.36 -17.79
C LYS A 361 2.08 6.39 -16.70
N LEU A 362 3.39 6.25 -16.51
CA LEU A 362 3.94 5.33 -15.51
C LEU A 362 3.99 5.91 -14.09
N PHE A 363 3.28 5.28 -13.14
CA PHE A 363 3.47 5.41 -11.68
C PHE A 363 4.14 4.14 -11.12
N VAL A 364 4.71 4.15 -9.91
CA VAL A 364 5.24 2.93 -9.26
C VAL A 364 4.80 2.83 -7.80
N ARG A 365 4.32 1.65 -7.38
CA ARG A 365 4.02 1.31 -5.98
C ARG A 365 5.15 0.43 -5.41
N PRO A 366 6.19 1.02 -4.78
CA PRO A 366 7.16 0.25 -4.01
C PRO A 366 6.48 -0.41 -2.81
N ARG A 367 7.14 -1.41 -2.21
CA ARG A 367 6.70 -2.05 -0.95
C ARG A 367 6.44 -1.04 0.18
N GLY A 368 5.59 -1.38 1.14
CA GLY A 368 5.45 -0.63 2.38
C GLY A 368 6.69 -0.67 3.29
N TRP A 369 6.82 0.30 4.21
CA TRP A 369 7.98 0.45 5.13
C TRP A 369 8.32 -0.78 5.98
N HIS A 370 7.35 -1.69 6.18
CA HIS A 370 7.50 -2.87 7.02
C HIS A 370 8.18 -4.07 6.32
N LEU A 371 8.25 -4.07 4.99
CA LEU A 371 8.79 -5.20 4.22
C LEU A 371 10.32 -5.11 4.04
N PRO A 372 11.08 -6.13 4.45
CA PRO A 372 12.50 -6.22 4.13
C PRO A 372 12.75 -6.72 2.70
N GLU A 373 13.96 -6.48 2.21
CA GLU A 373 14.55 -7.19 1.09
C GLU A 373 15.66 -8.11 1.61
N ALA A 374 15.37 -9.41 1.72
CA ALA A 374 16.31 -10.39 2.26
C ALA A 374 17.49 -10.69 1.32
N HIS A 375 17.30 -10.52 0.00
CA HIS A 375 18.32 -10.85 -1.00
C HIS A 375 19.37 -9.74 -1.19
N VAL A 376 19.18 -8.57 -0.59
CA VAL A 376 20.11 -7.43 -0.62
C VAL A 376 20.46 -7.04 0.81
N LEU A 377 21.66 -7.42 1.27
CA LEU A 377 22.15 -6.98 2.57
C LEU A 377 23.05 -5.74 2.41
N ILE A 378 22.92 -4.80 3.34
CA ILE A 378 23.68 -3.56 3.40
C ILE A 378 24.22 -3.43 4.83
N ASP A 379 25.55 -3.43 4.95
CA ASP A 379 26.28 -3.46 6.22
C ASP A 379 25.90 -4.65 7.13
N GLY A 380 25.45 -5.76 6.52
CA GLY A 380 25.04 -6.99 7.18
C GLY A 380 23.56 -7.08 7.56
N GLU A 381 22.81 -5.97 7.49
CA GLU A 381 21.35 -5.95 7.71
C GLU A 381 20.60 -6.07 6.36
N PRO A 382 19.44 -6.75 6.29
CA PRO A 382 18.56 -6.67 5.12
C PRO A 382 18.18 -5.24 4.76
N ALA A 383 18.16 -4.93 3.46
CA ALA A 383 17.70 -3.64 2.97
C ALA A 383 16.19 -3.45 3.26
N ILE A 384 15.74 -2.21 3.38
CA ILE A 384 14.31 -1.91 3.45
C ILE A 384 13.75 -2.00 2.03
N GLY A 385 12.76 -2.87 1.80
CA GLY A 385 12.29 -3.23 0.46
C GLY A 385 11.88 -2.02 -0.38
N CYS A 386 11.16 -1.08 0.23
CA CYS A 386 10.72 0.14 -0.44
C CYS A 386 11.88 1.01 -0.97
N LEU A 387 13.04 1.03 -0.30
CA LEU A 387 14.22 1.79 -0.71
C LEU A 387 14.98 1.11 -1.85
N VAL A 388 14.90 -0.22 -1.94
CA VAL A 388 15.38 -0.98 -3.10
C VAL A 388 14.47 -0.73 -4.30
N ASP A 389 13.15 -0.87 -4.13
CA ASP A 389 12.16 -0.71 -5.19
C ASP A 389 12.17 0.71 -5.79
N PHE A 390 12.08 1.73 -4.92
CA PHE A 390 12.21 3.14 -5.29
C PHE A 390 13.59 3.44 -5.87
N GLY A 391 14.66 3.00 -5.20
CA GLY A 391 16.02 3.38 -5.54
C GLY A 391 16.47 2.86 -6.89
N LEU A 392 16.20 1.59 -7.20
CA LEU A 392 16.48 1.00 -8.52
C LEU A 392 15.62 1.66 -9.60
N TYR A 393 14.31 1.80 -9.39
CA TYR A 393 13.42 2.38 -10.40
C TYR A 393 13.78 3.84 -10.69
N PHE A 394 13.97 4.68 -9.67
CA PHE A 394 14.40 6.07 -9.84
C PHE A 394 15.74 6.16 -10.57
N PHE A 395 16.75 5.40 -10.14
CA PHE A 395 18.10 5.46 -10.70
C PHE A 395 18.10 5.19 -12.21
N HIS A 396 17.44 4.11 -12.66
CA HIS A 396 17.43 3.73 -14.08
C HIS A 396 16.51 4.59 -14.95
N ASN A 397 15.44 5.16 -14.38
CA ASN A 397 14.37 5.75 -15.19
C ASN A 397 14.31 7.28 -15.18
N HIS A 398 14.81 7.98 -14.15
CA HIS A 398 14.59 9.42 -13.98
C HIS A 398 14.94 10.27 -15.21
N ALA A 399 16.07 9.99 -15.88
CA ALA A 399 16.51 10.75 -17.06
C ALA A 399 15.62 10.51 -18.29
N ALA A 400 15.38 9.23 -18.65
CA ALA A 400 14.52 8.86 -19.77
C ALA A 400 13.06 9.29 -19.55
N PHE A 401 12.58 9.16 -18.31
CA PHE A 401 11.23 9.57 -17.92
C PHE A 401 11.01 11.07 -18.10
N ARG A 402 11.92 11.92 -17.59
CA ARG A 402 11.86 13.38 -17.76
C ARG A 402 11.82 13.80 -19.23
N ALA A 403 12.62 13.14 -20.07
CA ALA A 403 12.76 13.44 -21.49
C ALA A 403 11.54 13.02 -22.32
N GLY A 404 10.99 11.82 -22.09
CA GLY A 404 9.92 11.24 -22.93
C GLY A 404 8.50 11.33 -22.35
N GLN A 405 8.33 11.12 -21.04
CA GLN A 405 6.99 10.93 -20.45
C GLN A 405 6.54 12.09 -19.55
N GLY A 406 7.47 12.68 -18.79
CA GLY A 406 7.21 13.67 -17.75
C GLY A 406 7.26 15.13 -18.20
N ALA A 407 7.68 15.44 -19.43
CA ALA A 407 7.80 16.82 -19.94
C ALA A 407 8.60 17.76 -19.00
N GLY A 408 9.71 17.25 -18.46
CA GLY A 408 10.53 17.93 -17.45
C GLY A 408 10.28 17.48 -16.00
N PHE A 409 9.12 16.91 -15.68
CA PHE A 409 8.84 16.32 -14.36
C PHE A 409 9.46 14.92 -14.22
N GLY A 410 9.80 14.55 -12.99
CA GLY A 410 10.39 13.26 -12.62
C GLY A 410 9.37 12.13 -12.50
N PRO A 411 9.82 10.91 -12.15
CA PRO A 411 8.98 9.73 -12.05
C PRO A 411 7.85 9.86 -11.01
N PHE A 412 6.71 9.22 -11.31
CA PHE A 412 5.54 9.20 -10.46
C PHE A 412 5.50 7.97 -9.54
N PHE A 413 4.98 8.13 -8.32
CA PHE A 413 4.90 7.08 -7.30
C PHE A 413 3.53 6.99 -6.62
N TYR A 414 3.27 5.83 -6.03
CA TYR A 414 2.15 5.57 -5.11
C TYR A 414 2.72 5.00 -3.80
N LEU A 415 2.39 5.60 -2.65
CA LEU A 415 3.03 5.29 -1.37
C LEU A 415 2.06 4.54 -0.43
N PRO A 416 2.24 3.22 -0.21
CA PRO A 416 1.28 2.40 0.50
C PRO A 416 1.53 2.27 2.00
N LYS A 417 0.47 1.86 2.71
CA LYS A 417 0.43 1.41 4.10
C LYS A 417 1.21 2.29 5.08
N MET A 418 1.23 3.60 4.82
CA MET A 418 1.74 4.57 5.77
C MET A 418 0.80 4.63 6.97
N GLU A 419 1.37 4.47 8.16
CA GLU A 419 0.71 4.73 9.43
C GLU A 419 1.42 5.93 10.06
N HIS A 420 0.94 6.42 11.20
CA HIS A 420 1.67 7.47 11.91
C HIS A 420 1.79 7.19 13.40
N SER A 421 2.90 7.64 13.96
CA SER A 421 3.10 7.73 15.39
C SER A 421 4.04 8.90 15.74
N ARG A 422 3.86 9.42 16.95
CA ARG A 422 4.15 10.82 17.33
C ARG A 422 5.65 11.12 17.48
N TYR A 423 6.18 12.05 16.70
CA TYR A 423 7.56 12.54 16.92
C TYR A 423 7.62 13.49 18.12
N TYR A 424 8.22 13.04 19.22
CA TYR A 424 8.59 13.87 20.36
C TYR A 424 10.07 14.24 20.29
N LEU A 425 10.37 15.49 19.95
CA LEU A 425 11.65 16.10 20.30
C LEU A 425 11.41 17.42 21.04
N LEU A 426 12.44 17.88 21.75
CA LEU A 426 12.35 19.00 22.67
C LEU A 426 11.95 20.31 21.98
N GLN A 427 11.07 21.05 22.64
CA GLN A 427 10.72 22.47 22.46
C GLN A 427 11.43 23.21 21.29
N LEU A 428 10.81 23.26 20.10
CA LEU A 428 9.88 24.38 19.75
C LEU A 428 9.33 24.30 18.31
N ILE A 429 9.95 23.55 17.40
CA ILE A 429 9.67 23.62 15.95
C ILE A 429 9.20 22.25 15.41
N ALA A 430 8.06 22.26 14.70
CA ALA A 430 7.51 21.18 13.87
C ALA A 430 7.28 19.79 14.56
N ARG A 431 6.06 19.58 15.09
CA ARG A 431 5.49 18.24 15.39
C ARG A 431 4.84 17.70 14.12
N VAL A 432 5.18 16.47 13.71
CA VAL A 432 5.20 16.11 12.27
C VAL A 432 4.81 14.66 11.96
N THR A 433 4.25 14.45 10.77
CA THR A 433 4.07 13.15 10.11
C THR A 433 5.41 12.49 9.77
N LEU A 434 5.87 11.56 10.62
CA LEU A 434 7.21 10.96 10.52
C LEU A 434 7.45 10.21 9.21
N GLU A 435 6.52 9.36 8.76
CA GLU A 435 6.72 8.52 7.57
C GLU A 435 6.67 9.32 6.26
N ALA A 436 5.76 10.30 6.17
CA ALA A 436 5.72 11.25 5.05
C ALA A 436 7.00 12.11 4.98
N ARG A 437 7.54 12.53 6.14
CA ARG A 437 8.85 13.22 6.21
C ARG A 437 10.00 12.33 5.74
N ILE A 438 10.01 11.03 6.07
CA ILE A 438 11.05 10.11 5.60
C ILE A 438 10.97 9.98 4.07
N TRP A 439 9.77 9.84 3.49
CA TRP A 439 9.61 9.85 2.03
C TRP A 439 10.06 11.17 1.38
N ASN A 440 9.69 12.33 1.93
CA ASN A 440 10.16 13.63 1.46
C ASN A 440 11.71 13.70 1.50
N GLY A 441 12.36 13.22 2.57
CA GLY A 441 13.82 13.16 2.67
C GLY A 441 14.47 12.23 1.64
N VAL A 442 13.87 11.05 1.40
CA VAL A 442 14.28 10.11 0.34
C VAL A 442 14.17 10.75 -1.04
N PHE A 443 13.09 11.50 -1.30
CA PHE A 443 12.90 12.24 -2.55
C PHE A 443 13.90 13.38 -2.70
N GLU A 444 14.09 14.23 -1.70
CA GLU A 444 15.08 15.31 -1.71
C GLU A 444 16.51 14.79 -1.95
N ARG A 445 16.88 13.65 -1.33
CA ARG A 445 18.19 13.02 -1.55
C ARG A 445 18.33 12.44 -2.97
N ALA A 446 17.27 11.82 -3.50
CA ALA A 446 17.25 11.31 -4.87
C ALA A 446 17.34 12.44 -5.91
N GLU A 447 16.60 13.53 -5.71
CA GLU A 447 16.62 14.73 -6.55
C GLU A 447 18.00 15.39 -6.54
N GLN A 448 18.60 15.58 -5.36
CA GLN A 448 19.97 16.08 -5.22
C GLN A 448 20.99 15.17 -5.91
N LYS A 449 20.87 13.84 -5.77
CA LYS A 449 21.80 12.87 -6.37
C LYS A 449 21.72 12.85 -7.90
N ALA A 450 20.54 13.07 -8.47
CA ALA A 450 20.33 13.19 -9.92
C ALA A 450 20.59 14.61 -10.47
N GLY A 451 20.83 15.61 -9.61
CA GLY A 451 21.01 17.00 -10.01
C GLY A 451 19.75 17.67 -10.58
N ILE A 452 18.57 17.21 -10.16
CA ILE A 452 17.27 17.72 -10.62
C ILE A 452 16.61 18.63 -9.57
N GLU A 453 15.66 19.44 -10.03
CA GLU A 453 14.94 20.41 -9.20
C GLU A 453 14.09 19.74 -8.12
N ARG A 454 13.99 20.38 -6.94
CA ARG A 454 13.12 19.95 -5.82
C ARG A 454 11.67 19.89 -6.28
N GLY A 455 10.97 18.78 -6.03
CA GLY A 455 9.61 18.60 -6.54
C GLY A 455 9.59 18.24 -8.03
N SER A 456 10.63 17.57 -8.50
CA SER A 456 10.59 16.78 -9.74
C SER A 456 9.86 15.47 -9.52
N ILE A 457 10.14 14.77 -8.41
CA ILE A 457 9.45 13.54 -8.01
C ILE A 457 8.01 13.89 -7.59
N ARG A 458 7.09 12.99 -7.93
CA ARG A 458 5.65 13.23 -7.77
C ARG A 458 4.97 11.98 -7.20
N ALA A 459 4.20 12.10 -6.12
CA ALA A 459 3.67 10.95 -5.37
C ALA A 459 2.19 11.10 -4.98
N THR A 460 1.43 10.01 -5.07
CA THR A 460 0.09 9.87 -4.47
C THR A 460 0.20 9.00 -3.22
N VAL A 461 -0.48 9.35 -2.12
CA VAL A 461 -0.47 8.51 -0.90
C VAL A 461 -1.76 7.70 -0.81
N LEU A 462 -1.66 6.41 -0.50
CA LEU A 462 -2.82 5.58 -0.17
C LEU A 462 -3.18 5.85 1.31
N VAL A 463 -4.37 6.40 1.60
CA VAL A 463 -4.83 6.66 2.99
C VAL A 463 -5.54 5.41 3.52
N GLU A 464 -4.91 4.27 3.30
CA GLU A 464 -5.49 2.94 3.52
C GLU A 464 -5.26 2.41 4.95
N THR A 465 -4.93 3.29 5.88
CA THR A 465 -4.76 2.93 7.30
C THR A 465 -5.59 3.84 8.19
N LEU A 466 -6.21 3.27 9.24
CA LEU A 466 -7.03 4.04 10.17
C LEU A 466 -6.22 5.16 10.88
N PRO A 467 -4.95 4.96 11.29
CA PRO A 467 -4.15 6.05 11.86
C PRO A 467 -3.88 7.22 10.90
N ALA A 468 -3.81 6.97 9.59
CA ALA A 468 -3.55 8.01 8.58
C ALA A 468 -4.75 8.91 8.30
N VAL A 469 -5.99 8.42 8.51
CA VAL A 469 -7.23 9.18 8.23
C VAL A 469 -7.34 10.48 9.05
N PHE A 470 -6.75 10.50 10.25
CA PHE A 470 -6.72 11.67 11.15
C PHE A 470 -5.62 12.68 10.81
N GLN A 471 -4.82 12.43 9.77
CA GLN A 471 -3.57 13.14 9.50
C GLN A 471 -3.32 13.41 8.01
N MET A 472 -4.38 13.38 7.19
CA MET A 472 -4.30 13.62 5.74
C MET A 472 -3.65 14.97 5.41
N ASP A 473 -4.02 16.02 6.16
CA ASP A 473 -3.47 17.37 5.98
C ASP A 473 -1.98 17.42 6.33
N GLU A 474 -1.56 16.74 7.40
CA GLU A 474 -0.17 16.70 7.85
C GLU A 474 0.70 15.78 6.97
N ILE A 475 0.13 14.71 6.38
CA ILE A 475 0.76 13.92 5.32
C ILE A 475 1.03 14.79 4.09
N LEU A 476 0.01 15.54 3.63
CA LEU A 476 0.13 16.46 2.50
C LEU A 476 1.09 17.62 2.81
N TYR A 477 1.17 18.11 4.05
CA TYR A 477 2.06 19.22 4.42
C TYR A 477 3.55 18.85 4.32
N GLU A 478 3.92 17.65 4.76
CA GLU A 478 5.32 17.18 4.67
C GLU A 478 5.71 16.81 3.25
N LEU A 479 4.77 16.26 2.46
CA LEU A 479 4.99 15.91 1.06
C LEU A 479 4.57 17.03 0.09
N ARG A 480 4.28 18.26 0.56
CA ARG A 480 3.64 19.31 -0.26
C ARG A 480 4.38 19.64 -1.55
N ASP A 481 5.71 19.51 -1.57
CA ASP A 481 6.56 19.81 -2.73
C ASP A 481 6.58 18.66 -3.76
N HIS A 482 6.12 17.46 -3.36
CA HIS A 482 6.10 16.21 -4.14
C HIS A 482 4.69 15.61 -4.33
N SER A 483 3.68 16.05 -3.61
CA SER A 483 2.34 15.43 -3.63
C SER A 483 1.59 15.73 -4.93
N VAL A 484 0.83 14.74 -5.41
CA VAL A 484 -0.22 14.89 -6.45
C VAL A 484 -1.58 14.37 -6.01
N GLY A 485 -1.74 13.95 -4.74
CA GLY A 485 -3.03 13.53 -4.21
C GLY A 485 -3.00 12.45 -3.14
N LEU A 486 -4.19 12.06 -2.72
CA LEU A 486 -4.48 10.95 -1.82
C LEU A 486 -5.44 9.95 -2.49
N ASN A 487 -5.45 8.69 -2.05
CA ASN A 487 -6.33 7.63 -2.58
C ASN A 487 -7.13 6.92 -1.46
N CYS A 488 -8.37 6.55 -1.80
CA CYS A 488 -9.29 5.78 -0.97
C CYS A 488 -9.12 4.25 -1.15
N GLY A 489 -8.37 3.60 -0.26
CA GLY A 489 -8.36 2.12 -0.14
C GLY A 489 -9.59 1.56 0.60
N ARG A 490 -10.07 0.36 0.22
CA ARG A 490 -11.15 -0.37 0.93
C ARG A 490 -10.61 -1.47 1.85
N TRP A 491 -10.00 -2.51 1.28
CA TRP A 491 -9.67 -3.73 2.03
C TRP A 491 -8.62 -3.47 3.11
N ASP A 492 -7.52 -2.80 2.76
CA ASP A 492 -6.49 -2.37 3.71
C ASP A 492 -7.06 -1.47 4.82
N TYR A 493 -7.94 -0.52 4.49
CA TYR A 493 -8.51 0.41 5.47
C TYR A 493 -9.34 -0.32 6.53
N ILE A 494 -10.16 -1.30 6.13
CA ILE A 494 -10.98 -2.08 7.08
C ILE A 494 -10.16 -3.16 7.81
N PHE A 495 -9.08 -3.67 7.21
CA PHE A 495 -8.07 -4.48 7.90
C PHE A 495 -7.35 -3.66 8.97
N SER A 496 -6.90 -2.44 8.63
CA SER A 496 -6.25 -1.50 9.53
C SER A 496 -7.18 -1.05 10.65
N TYR A 497 -8.48 -0.85 10.39
CA TYR A 497 -9.49 -0.62 11.42
C TYR A 497 -9.51 -1.77 12.46
N VAL A 498 -9.58 -3.03 12.00
CA VAL A 498 -9.60 -4.19 12.91
C VAL A 498 -8.26 -4.39 13.61
N LYS A 499 -7.12 -4.15 12.94
CA LYS A 499 -5.79 -4.20 13.56
C LYS A 499 -5.66 -3.13 14.66
N THR A 500 -6.09 -1.91 14.39
CA THR A 500 -6.08 -0.78 15.34
C THR A 500 -6.96 -1.07 16.56
N PHE A 501 -8.17 -1.61 16.34
CA PHE A 501 -9.14 -1.91 17.39
C PHE A 501 -9.13 -3.38 17.86
N ARG A 502 -8.00 -4.09 17.70
CA ARG A 502 -7.88 -5.52 18.02
C ARG A 502 -8.27 -5.89 19.46
N ALA A 503 -8.03 -5.00 20.41
CA ALA A 503 -8.37 -5.17 21.82
C ALA A 503 -9.81 -4.78 22.20
N HIS A 504 -10.59 -4.17 21.28
CA HIS A 504 -11.87 -3.51 21.58
C HIS A 504 -13.06 -4.43 21.23
N PRO A 505 -13.73 -5.07 22.22
CA PRO A 505 -14.81 -6.03 21.97
C PRO A 505 -16.12 -5.39 21.47
N ASP A 506 -16.24 -4.07 21.56
CA ASP A 506 -17.34 -3.26 21.02
C ASP A 506 -17.19 -2.98 19.50
N ARG A 507 -16.00 -3.22 18.93
CA ARG A 507 -15.62 -2.80 17.56
C ARG A 507 -15.50 -3.97 16.57
N LEU A 508 -16.31 -5.00 16.77
CA LEU A 508 -16.33 -6.22 15.95
C LEU A 508 -16.90 -5.94 14.55
N LEU A 509 -16.13 -6.27 13.51
CA LEU A 509 -16.52 -6.09 12.12
C LEU A 509 -17.62 -7.11 11.72
N PRO A 510 -18.70 -6.71 11.02
CA PRO A 510 -19.59 -7.64 10.32
C PRO A 510 -18.90 -8.23 9.08
N ASP A 511 -19.51 -9.24 8.44
CA ASP A 511 -18.98 -9.90 7.24
C ASP A 511 -18.42 -8.88 6.23
N ARG A 512 -17.13 -9.01 5.85
CA ARG A 512 -16.39 -7.95 5.10
C ARG A 512 -17.09 -7.45 3.84
N ALA A 513 -17.89 -8.29 3.19
CA ALA A 513 -18.70 -7.94 2.02
C ALA A 513 -19.72 -6.81 2.31
N LEU A 514 -20.32 -6.80 3.51
CA LEU A 514 -21.29 -5.78 3.97
C LEU A 514 -20.63 -4.44 4.32
N VAL A 515 -19.30 -4.42 4.49
CA VAL A 515 -18.51 -3.22 4.79
C VAL A 515 -18.13 -2.51 3.49
N GLY A 516 -19.13 -1.93 2.82
CA GLY A 516 -18.99 -1.15 1.59
C GLY A 516 -18.79 0.35 1.85
N MET A 517 -18.44 1.10 0.79
CA MET A 517 -18.20 2.56 0.86
C MET A 517 -19.42 3.41 1.26
N SER A 518 -20.61 2.80 1.34
CA SER A 518 -21.85 3.42 1.83
C SER A 518 -22.04 3.36 3.35
N GLN A 519 -21.24 2.57 4.09
CA GLN A 519 -21.23 2.56 5.55
C GLN A 519 -20.71 3.92 6.08
N HIS A 520 -21.25 4.39 7.22
CA HIS A 520 -21.02 5.76 7.71
C HIS A 520 -19.54 6.15 7.80
N PHE A 521 -18.72 5.33 8.44
CA PHE A 521 -17.29 5.61 8.60
C PHE A 521 -16.51 5.61 7.28
N MET A 522 -16.85 4.74 6.31
CA MET A 522 -16.22 4.73 4.97
C MET A 522 -16.64 5.95 4.14
N ARG A 523 -17.91 6.36 4.24
CA ARG A 523 -18.42 7.57 3.56
C ARG A 523 -17.76 8.82 4.13
N SER A 524 -17.67 8.92 5.45
CA SER A 524 -17.04 10.04 6.16
C SER A 524 -15.55 10.15 5.85
N TYR A 525 -14.86 9.01 5.75
CA TYR A 525 -13.48 8.91 5.26
C TYR A 525 -13.32 9.43 3.82
N SER A 526 -14.14 8.96 2.87
CA SER A 526 -14.12 9.44 1.47
C SER A 526 -14.41 10.94 1.38
N HIS A 527 -15.44 11.44 2.09
CA HIS A 527 -15.77 12.86 2.17
C HIS A 527 -14.61 13.71 2.71
N LEU A 528 -13.98 13.28 3.81
CA LEU A 528 -12.85 13.98 4.42
C LEU A 528 -11.63 14.00 3.49
N LEU A 529 -11.36 12.90 2.78
CA LEU A 529 -10.25 12.81 1.82
C LEU A 529 -10.45 13.77 0.65
N ILE A 530 -11.65 13.81 0.07
CA ILE A 530 -12.00 14.74 -1.02
C ILE A 530 -11.84 16.18 -0.56
N HIS A 531 -12.44 16.55 0.57
CA HIS A 531 -12.33 17.91 1.13
C HIS A 531 -10.88 18.32 1.38
N THR A 532 -10.08 17.43 1.98
CA THR A 532 -8.67 17.72 2.30
C THR A 532 -7.83 17.87 1.03
N CYS A 533 -7.95 16.96 0.07
CA CYS A 533 -7.23 17.03 -1.20
C CYS A 533 -7.53 18.31 -1.99
N HIS A 534 -8.82 18.62 -2.19
CA HIS A 534 -9.24 19.77 -2.99
C HIS A 534 -8.81 21.09 -2.37
N ARG A 535 -8.96 21.22 -1.04
CA ARG A 535 -8.46 22.38 -0.28
C ARG A 535 -6.94 22.58 -0.38
N ARG A 536 -6.16 21.53 -0.67
CA ARG A 536 -4.71 21.60 -0.89
C ARG A 536 -4.30 21.57 -2.37
N GLY A 537 -5.25 21.63 -3.30
CA GLY A 537 -4.99 21.70 -4.74
C GLY A 537 -4.52 20.39 -5.40
N VAL A 538 -4.83 19.24 -4.82
CA VAL A 538 -4.38 17.91 -5.28
C VAL A 538 -5.55 16.93 -5.50
N HIS A 539 -5.30 15.82 -6.19
CA HIS A 539 -6.34 14.84 -6.53
C HIS A 539 -6.83 14.01 -5.34
N ALA A 540 -8.13 13.75 -5.31
CA ALA A 540 -8.80 12.79 -4.46
C ALA A 540 -9.20 11.55 -5.27
N MET A 541 -8.40 10.48 -5.21
CA MET A 541 -8.61 9.28 -6.02
C MET A 541 -9.58 8.29 -5.33
N GLY A 542 -10.57 7.82 -6.09
CA GLY A 542 -11.57 6.82 -5.67
C GLY A 542 -11.01 5.40 -5.57
N GLY A 543 -11.84 4.47 -5.10
CA GLY A 543 -11.43 3.10 -4.76
C GLY A 543 -11.45 2.12 -5.93
N MET A 544 -11.14 0.87 -5.61
CA MET A 544 -11.14 -0.22 -6.59
C MET A 544 -12.53 -0.84 -6.81
N ASP A 545 -12.78 -1.26 -8.05
CA ASP A 545 -13.82 -2.24 -8.41
C ASP A 545 -13.19 -3.44 -9.14
N ASP A 546 -13.24 -4.61 -8.51
CA ASP A 546 -12.55 -5.85 -8.94
C ASP A 546 -13.42 -6.80 -9.79
N ALA A 547 -14.66 -6.42 -10.07
CA ALA A 547 -15.66 -7.33 -10.64
C ALA A 547 -15.37 -7.69 -12.11
N ALA A 548 -15.48 -8.99 -12.46
CA ALA A 548 -15.36 -9.44 -13.85
C ALA A 548 -16.37 -8.75 -14.78
N ALA A 549 -15.95 -8.49 -16.02
CA ALA A 549 -16.67 -7.68 -17.02
C ALA A 549 -17.90 -8.39 -17.66
N ASN A 550 -18.88 -8.76 -16.84
CA ASN A 550 -20.22 -9.23 -17.24
C ASN A 550 -21.23 -8.09 -17.03
N GLU A 551 -22.30 -8.01 -17.83
CA GLU A 551 -23.22 -6.85 -17.82
C GLU A 551 -23.80 -6.51 -16.44
N ALA A 552 -24.22 -7.51 -15.67
CA ALA A 552 -24.74 -7.30 -14.31
C ALA A 552 -23.69 -6.74 -13.32
N ALA A 553 -22.41 -7.01 -13.56
CA ALA A 553 -21.30 -6.43 -12.79
C ALA A 553 -20.95 -5.02 -13.31
N LEU A 554 -20.93 -4.80 -14.63
CA LEU A 554 -20.74 -3.46 -15.22
C LEU A 554 -21.78 -2.46 -14.70
N GLU A 555 -23.03 -2.90 -14.52
CA GLU A 555 -24.13 -2.08 -13.98
C GLU A 555 -24.07 -1.86 -12.45
N LEU A 556 -23.23 -2.62 -11.73
CA LEU A 556 -22.86 -2.32 -10.34
C LEU A 556 -21.69 -1.33 -10.30
N VAL A 557 -20.63 -1.59 -11.09
CA VAL A 557 -19.47 -0.69 -11.24
C VAL A 557 -19.92 0.70 -11.69
N ARG A 558 -20.83 0.82 -12.67
CA ARG A 558 -21.41 2.12 -13.09
C ARG A 558 -22.05 2.87 -11.92
N LYS A 559 -22.75 2.19 -11.00
CA LYS A 559 -23.38 2.83 -9.83
C LYS A 559 -22.36 3.26 -8.78
N ASP A 560 -21.38 2.41 -8.50
CA ASP A 560 -20.34 2.70 -7.52
C ASP A 560 -19.40 3.82 -7.99
N LYS A 561 -19.06 3.84 -9.28
CA LYS A 561 -18.31 4.94 -9.91
C LYS A 561 -19.13 6.23 -10.04
N LEU A 562 -20.44 6.13 -10.27
CA LEU A 562 -21.34 7.28 -10.25
C LEU A 562 -21.51 7.87 -8.85
N ARG A 563 -21.41 7.07 -7.78
CA ARG A 563 -21.28 7.55 -6.40
C ARG A 563 -19.96 8.29 -6.22
N GLU A 564 -18.84 7.70 -6.61
CA GLU A 564 -17.50 8.28 -6.39
C GLU A 564 -17.34 9.64 -7.09
N VAL A 565 -17.68 9.74 -8.38
CA VAL A 565 -17.56 11.02 -9.11
C VAL A 565 -18.51 12.08 -8.55
N ARG A 566 -19.73 11.70 -8.13
CA ARG A 566 -20.68 12.64 -7.47
C ARG A 566 -20.28 13.07 -6.07
N ALA A 567 -19.44 12.30 -5.37
CA ALA A 567 -18.88 12.70 -4.08
C ALA A 567 -17.78 13.75 -4.23
N GLY A 568 -17.15 13.83 -5.42
CA GLY A 568 -16.05 14.74 -5.74
C GLY A 568 -14.72 14.06 -6.07
N HIS A 569 -14.67 12.72 -6.21
CA HIS A 569 -13.43 12.06 -6.63
C HIS A 569 -13.00 12.49 -8.05
N ASP A 570 -11.70 12.75 -8.24
CA ASP A 570 -11.13 13.23 -9.51
C ASP A 570 -10.88 12.11 -10.53
N GLY A 571 -10.87 10.88 -10.05
CA GLY A 571 -10.67 9.66 -10.83
C GLY A 571 -10.81 8.43 -9.95
N THR A 572 -10.64 7.24 -10.51
CA THR A 572 -10.89 5.97 -9.81
C THR A 572 -10.08 4.81 -10.39
N TRP A 573 -9.99 3.69 -9.67
CA TRP A 573 -9.24 2.50 -10.07
C TRP A 573 -10.12 1.42 -10.74
N ALA A 574 -9.49 0.57 -11.55
CA ALA A 574 -10.08 -0.60 -12.19
C ALA A 574 -9.09 -1.79 -12.25
N ALA A 575 -9.48 -2.99 -11.80
CA ALA A 575 -8.58 -4.14 -11.77
C ALA A 575 -8.45 -4.87 -13.13
N HIS A 576 -9.29 -4.51 -14.11
CA HIS A 576 -9.36 -5.20 -15.39
C HIS A 576 -9.62 -4.22 -16.56
N PRO A 577 -8.87 -4.29 -17.68
CA PRO A 577 -9.04 -3.37 -18.82
C PRO A 577 -10.47 -3.31 -19.39
N GLY A 578 -11.24 -4.39 -19.29
CA GLY A 578 -12.63 -4.44 -19.75
C GLY A 578 -13.61 -3.55 -18.97
N LEU A 579 -13.23 -3.04 -17.79
CA LEU A 579 -14.05 -2.09 -17.01
C LEU A 579 -13.86 -0.63 -17.45
N ILE A 580 -12.68 -0.30 -17.98
CA ILE A 580 -12.28 1.08 -18.31
C ILE A 580 -13.30 1.81 -19.20
N PRO A 581 -13.92 1.22 -20.24
CA PRO A 581 -14.92 1.92 -21.05
C PRO A 581 -16.15 2.37 -20.26
N ALA A 582 -16.68 1.52 -19.38
CA ALA A 582 -17.87 1.85 -18.56
C ALA A 582 -17.55 2.86 -17.45
N ILE A 583 -16.32 2.85 -16.93
CA ILE A 583 -15.87 3.85 -15.95
C ILE A 583 -15.64 5.21 -16.63
N ARG A 584 -15.00 5.22 -17.81
CA ARG A 584 -14.82 6.45 -18.62
C ARG A 584 -16.16 7.05 -19.05
N GLU A 585 -17.13 6.23 -19.45
CA GLU A 585 -18.52 6.65 -19.74
C GLU A 585 -19.12 7.47 -18.57
N VAL A 586 -18.99 6.95 -17.34
CA VAL A 586 -19.54 7.61 -16.13
C VAL A 586 -18.78 8.88 -15.76
N PHE A 587 -17.45 8.84 -15.73
CA PHE A 587 -16.66 9.99 -15.29
C PHE A 587 -16.57 11.09 -16.37
N GLU A 588 -16.23 10.78 -17.63
CA GLU A 588 -16.10 11.79 -18.70
C GLU A 588 -17.46 12.50 -18.94
N GLY A 589 -18.58 11.78 -18.76
CA GLY A 589 -19.93 12.33 -18.79
C GLY A 589 -20.27 13.24 -17.60
N HIS A 590 -19.69 13.03 -16.42
CA HIS A 590 -19.90 13.90 -15.25
C HIS A 590 -18.98 15.13 -15.24
N LEU A 591 -17.71 14.92 -15.62
CA LEU A 591 -16.67 15.98 -15.69
C LEU A 591 -16.95 17.01 -16.79
N ALA A 592 -17.78 16.67 -17.78
CA ALA A 592 -18.22 17.56 -18.86
C ALA A 592 -17.06 18.26 -19.60
N GLY A 593 -15.94 17.55 -19.79
CA GLY A 593 -14.74 18.05 -20.45
C GLY A 593 -13.69 18.72 -19.53
N LYS A 594 -13.94 18.81 -18.22
CA LYS A 594 -12.89 19.13 -17.24
C LYS A 594 -11.91 17.95 -17.08
N PRO A 595 -10.62 18.20 -16.77
CA PRO A 595 -9.66 17.11 -16.49
C PRO A 595 -9.81 16.50 -15.08
N ASN A 596 -10.39 17.24 -14.14
CA ASN A 596 -10.58 16.84 -12.74
C ASN A 596 -11.65 17.73 -12.07
N GLN A 597 -11.90 17.50 -10.79
CA GLN A 597 -12.89 18.18 -9.94
C GLN A 597 -12.25 19.05 -8.85
N ILE A 598 -10.94 19.33 -8.92
CA ILE A 598 -10.23 20.15 -7.93
C ILE A 598 -10.75 21.58 -7.99
N ILE A 599 -11.61 21.95 -7.03
CA ILE A 599 -12.10 23.32 -6.82
C ILE A 599 -11.37 23.88 -5.61
N GLY A 600 -10.61 24.97 -5.79
CA GLY A 600 -9.78 25.57 -4.74
C GLY A 600 -10.59 26.10 -3.54
N ASP A 601 -11.80 26.60 -3.81
CA ASP A 601 -12.82 26.82 -2.78
C ASP A 601 -13.58 25.51 -2.57
N ALA A 602 -13.37 24.83 -1.44
CA ALA A 602 -13.83 23.45 -1.21
C ALA A 602 -15.35 23.33 -0.97
N THR A 603 -16.17 23.57 -2.01
CA THR A 603 -17.64 23.54 -1.97
C THR A 603 -18.22 22.12 -2.00
N GLY A 604 -17.78 21.27 -1.07
CA GLY A 604 -18.55 20.11 -0.62
C GLY A 604 -19.67 20.52 0.35
N PRO A 605 -20.53 19.60 0.79
CA PRO A 605 -21.46 19.87 1.89
C PRO A 605 -20.69 20.21 3.18
N ASN A 606 -21.18 21.19 3.96
CA ASN A 606 -20.60 21.69 5.22
C ASN A 606 -20.64 20.67 6.40
N GLU A 607 -20.64 19.37 6.11
CA GLU A 607 -20.69 18.29 7.09
C GLU A 607 -19.28 18.06 7.65
N VAL A 608 -18.98 18.72 8.78
CA VAL A 608 -17.68 18.63 9.46
C VAL A 608 -17.49 17.23 10.03
N VAL A 609 -16.77 16.37 9.29
CA VAL A 609 -16.44 15.01 9.70
C VAL A 609 -15.67 15.01 11.02
N THR A 610 -16.24 14.39 12.05
CA THR A 610 -15.65 14.28 13.38
C THR A 610 -14.69 13.09 13.48
N ALA A 611 -13.98 12.96 14.62
CA ALA A 611 -13.15 11.77 14.84
C ALA A 611 -14.03 10.54 15.10
N GLU A 612 -15.18 10.76 15.72
CA GLU A 612 -16.20 9.79 16.09
C GLU A 612 -16.84 9.15 14.85
N ASP A 613 -17.13 9.94 13.80
CA ASP A 613 -17.65 9.45 12.51
C ASP A 613 -16.71 8.44 11.85
N LEU A 614 -15.41 8.74 11.85
CA LEU A 614 -14.34 7.94 11.23
C LEU A 614 -14.09 6.61 11.95
N ILE A 615 -14.51 6.50 13.21
CA ILE A 615 -14.39 5.30 14.03
C ILE A 615 -15.74 4.65 14.36
N GLN A 616 -16.85 5.04 13.72
CA GLN A 616 -18.14 4.42 14.00
C GLN A 616 -18.15 2.94 13.57
N PRO A 617 -18.54 2.00 14.46
CA PRO A 617 -18.58 0.58 14.10
C PRO A 617 -19.55 0.30 12.92
N PRO A 618 -19.10 -0.40 11.86
CA PRO A 618 -19.97 -0.78 10.74
C PRO A 618 -21.09 -1.73 11.15
N VAL A 619 -22.26 -1.58 10.53
CA VAL A 619 -23.46 -2.35 10.86
C VAL A 619 -23.66 -3.48 9.84
N GLY A 620 -23.87 -4.70 10.32
CA GLY A 620 -24.18 -5.87 9.49
C GLY A 620 -24.27 -7.16 10.30
N ALA A 621 -24.52 -8.28 9.62
CA ALA A 621 -24.45 -9.61 10.20
C ALA A 621 -22.99 -10.10 10.28
N ARG A 622 -22.73 -11.03 11.19
CA ARG A 622 -21.55 -11.93 11.16
C ARG A 622 -22.08 -13.33 10.89
N THR A 623 -21.53 -14.06 9.92
CA THR A 623 -22.06 -15.38 9.53
C THR A 623 -20.99 -16.45 9.45
N VAL A 624 -21.41 -17.71 9.62
CA VAL A 624 -20.55 -18.88 9.36
C VAL A 624 -20.15 -18.94 7.88
N ASP A 625 -20.97 -18.42 6.96
CA ASP A 625 -20.65 -18.38 5.53
C ASP A 625 -19.60 -17.29 5.20
N GLY A 626 -19.57 -16.18 5.95
CA GLY A 626 -18.48 -15.22 5.96
C GLY A 626 -17.16 -15.83 6.45
N LEU A 627 -17.20 -16.59 7.55
CA LEU A 627 -16.04 -17.34 8.07
C LEU A 627 -15.50 -18.35 7.04
N ARG A 628 -16.40 -19.07 6.34
CA ARG A 628 -16.04 -19.97 5.23
C ARG A 628 -15.43 -19.22 4.05
N LEU A 629 -16.05 -18.12 3.60
CA LEU A 629 -15.56 -17.32 2.49
C LEU A 629 -14.15 -16.76 2.75
N ASN A 630 -13.93 -16.18 3.93
CA ASN A 630 -12.63 -15.68 4.35
C ASN A 630 -11.58 -16.79 4.39
N THR A 631 -11.91 -17.96 4.94
CA THR A 631 -11.00 -19.11 4.99
C THR A 631 -10.66 -19.63 3.60
N ARG A 632 -11.67 -19.78 2.74
CA ARG A 632 -11.52 -20.30 1.37
C ARG A 632 -10.76 -19.35 0.45
N VAL A 633 -10.99 -18.04 0.56
CA VAL A 633 -10.26 -17.03 -0.23
C VAL A 633 -8.84 -16.83 0.30
N GLY A 634 -8.66 -16.61 1.60
CA GLY A 634 -7.35 -16.34 2.20
C GLY A 634 -6.35 -17.48 2.00
N VAL A 635 -6.77 -18.75 2.08
CA VAL A 635 -5.89 -19.89 1.83
C VAL A 635 -5.56 -20.07 0.34
N GLN A 636 -6.51 -19.84 -0.58
CA GLN A 636 -6.24 -19.90 -2.02
C GLN A 636 -5.32 -18.76 -2.48
N TYR A 637 -5.52 -17.56 -1.97
CA TYR A 637 -4.62 -16.43 -2.22
C TYR A 637 -3.21 -16.74 -1.71
N LEU A 638 -3.07 -17.14 -0.45
CA LEU A 638 -1.76 -17.44 0.14
C LEU A 638 -1.06 -18.62 -0.57
N ALA A 639 -1.81 -19.61 -1.04
CA ALA A 639 -1.27 -20.71 -1.86
C ALA A 639 -0.67 -20.20 -3.18
N ALA A 640 -1.37 -19.29 -3.88
CA ALA A 640 -0.88 -18.67 -5.11
C ALA A 640 0.30 -17.71 -4.86
N TRP A 641 0.27 -16.93 -3.76
CA TRP A 641 1.34 -16.03 -3.36
C TRP A 641 2.62 -16.79 -3.01
N LEU A 642 2.51 -17.91 -2.27
CA LEU A 642 3.62 -18.83 -2.00
C LEU A 642 4.12 -19.58 -3.25
N ALA A 643 3.35 -19.58 -4.34
CA ALA A 643 3.75 -20.08 -5.65
C ALA A 643 4.26 -18.98 -6.61
N GLY A 644 4.36 -17.73 -6.14
CA GLY A 644 4.92 -16.59 -6.90
C GLY A 644 3.90 -15.65 -7.54
N SER A 645 2.59 -15.83 -7.35
CA SER A 645 1.54 -14.98 -7.95
C SER A 645 0.81 -14.17 -6.87
N GLY A 646 1.04 -12.85 -6.83
CA GLY A 646 0.37 -11.95 -5.87
C GLY A 646 -0.94 -11.33 -6.33
N SER A 647 -1.32 -11.51 -7.60
CA SER A 647 -2.60 -11.08 -8.17
C SER A 647 -3.34 -12.33 -8.63
N VAL A 648 -4.52 -12.60 -8.05
CA VAL A 648 -5.12 -13.94 -8.10
C VAL A 648 -6.61 -13.87 -8.45
N PRO A 649 -7.05 -14.39 -9.61
CA PRO A 649 -8.47 -14.39 -9.97
C PRO A 649 -9.24 -15.45 -9.18
N LEU A 650 -9.99 -15.03 -8.16
CA LEU A 650 -10.81 -15.90 -7.30
C LEU A 650 -12.29 -15.48 -7.37
N TYR A 651 -13.18 -16.43 -7.66
CA TYR A 651 -14.63 -16.23 -7.71
C TYR A 651 -15.12 -15.02 -8.55
N ASN A 652 -14.41 -14.70 -9.63
CA ASN A 652 -14.62 -13.56 -10.54
C ASN A 652 -14.27 -12.18 -9.98
N LEU A 653 -13.46 -12.13 -8.91
CA LEU A 653 -12.73 -10.95 -8.44
C LEU A 653 -11.23 -11.13 -8.72
N MET A 654 -10.47 -10.05 -8.85
CA MET A 654 -9.01 -10.07 -8.87
C MET A 654 -8.50 -9.73 -7.46
N GLU A 655 -8.12 -10.73 -6.68
CA GLU A 655 -7.77 -10.55 -5.27
C GLU A 655 -6.26 -10.28 -5.11
N ASP A 656 -5.92 -9.42 -4.15
CA ASP A 656 -4.56 -9.04 -3.72
C ASP A 656 -4.32 -9.40 -2.24
N ALA A 657 -3.14 -9.06 -1.70
CA ALA A 657 -2.80 -9.41 -0.32
C ALA A 657 -3.73 -8.74 0.71
N ALA A 658 -4.23 -7.54 0.47
CA ALA A 658 -5.20 -6.87 1.34
C ALA A 658 -6.49 -7.67 1.53
N THR A 659 -6.98 -8.39 0.51
CA THR A 659 -8.10 -9.34 0.68
C THR A 659 -7.75 -10.48 1.64
N ALA A 660 -6.53 -11.03 1.56
CA ALA A 660 -6.10 -12.11 2.45
C ALA A 660 -5.87 -11.61 3.88
N GLU A 661 -5.36 -10.39 4.04
CA GLU A 661 -5.22 -9.68 5.32
C GLU A 661 -6.57 -9.52 6.02
N ILE A 662 -7.56 -8.87 5.37
CA ILE A 662 -8.90 -8.73 5.99
C ILE A 662 -9.54 -10.10 6.27
N SER A 663 -9.29 -11.10 5.43
CA SER A 663 -9.82 -12.46 5.63
C SER A 663 -9.23 -13.13 6.88
N ARG A 664 -7.92 -13.06 7.13
CA ARG A 664 -7.32 -13.60 8.36
C ARG A 664 -7.70 -12.77 9.60
N VAL A 665 -7.72 -11.46 9.47
CA VAL A 665 -7.86 -10.52 10.59
C VAL A 665 -9.32 -10.44 11.08
N GLN A 666 -10.31 -10.53 10.18
CA GLN A 666 -11.71 -10.72 10.56
C GLN A 666 -11.91 -12.05 11.32
N ASN A 667 -11.37 -13.14 10.80
CA ASN A 667 -11.46 -14.45 11.45
C ASN A 667 -10.81 -14.41 12.85
N TRP A 668 -9.60 -13.86 12.97
CA TRP A 668 -8.92 -13.65 14.25
C TRP A 668 -9.76 -12.81 15.22
N GLN A 669 -10.34 -11.69 14.78
CA GLN A 669 -11.14 -10.81 15.66
C GLN A 669 -12.37 -11.55 16.21
N TRP A 670 -13.06 -12.32 15.36
CA TRP A 670 -14.22 -13.10 15.79
C TRP A 670 -13.84 -14.22 16.77
N LEU A 671 -12.74 -14.92 16.52
CA LEU A 671 -12.22 -15.98 17.40
C LEU A 671 -11.75 -15.43 18.75
N ARG A 672 -11.00 -14.32 18.73
CA ARG A 672 -10.45 -13.66 19.94
C ARG A 672 -11.55 -13.21 20.91
N HIS A 673 -12.66 -12.68 20.38
CA HIS A 673 -13.76 -12.13 21.17
C HIS A 673 -14.97 -13.07 21.30
N GLY A 674 -14.84 -14.34 20.90
CA GLY A 674 -15.90 -15.36 21.01
C GLY A 674 -17.20 -14.94 20.32
N ALA A 675 -17.10 -14.36 19.13
CA ALA A 675 -18.19 -13.65 18.47
C ALA A 675 -19.37 -14.58 18.12
N ALA A 676 -20.58 -14.01 18.22
CA ALA A 676 -21.81 -14.61 17.73
C ALA A 676 -21.86 -14.54 16.19
N LEU A 677 -21.92 -15.71 15.54
CA LEU A 677 -22.09 -15.89 14.09
C LEU A 677 -23.46 -16.52 13.81
N ALA A 678 -24.22 -15.99 12.85
CA ALA A 678 -25.45 -16.64 12.39
C ALA A 678 -25.12 -17.79 11.42
N HIS A 679 -25.87 -18.89 11.54
CA HIS A 679 -25.73 -20.09 10.71
C HIS A 679 -27.05 -20.54 10.09
N GLY A 680 -27.05 -20.72 8.77
CA GLY A 680 -28.19 -21.18 7.98
C GLY A 680 -29.35 -20.17 7.91
N ALA A 681 -30.36 -20.48 7.10
CA ALA A 681 -31.53 -19.61 6.90
C ALA A 681 -32.39 -19.40 8.17
N ALA A 682 -32.23 -20.25 9.19
CA ALA A 682 -32.86 -20.10 10.50
C ALA A 682 -32.08 -19.16 11.46
N GLY A 683 -30.90 -18.68 11.07
CA GLY A 683 -30.12 -17.72 11.87
C GLY A 683 -29.60 -18.26 13.20
N VAL A 684 -29.31 -19.56 13.30
CA VAL A 684 -28.86 -20.20 14.54
C VAL A 684 -27.54 -19.59 14.98
N GLU A 685 -27.46 -19.08 16.22
CA GLU A 685 -26.22 -18.50 16.75
C GLU A 685 -25.20 -19.61 17.05
N VAL A 686 -24.04 -19.53 16.41
CA VAL A 686 -22.87 -20.35 16.67
C VAL A 686 -21.72 -19.43 17.12
N ARG A 687 -20.99 -19.83 18.15
CA ARG A 687 -19.83 -19.07 18.63
C ARG A 687 -18.59 -19.36 17.80
N ALA A 688 -17.88 -18.32 17.40
CA ALA A 688 -16.56 -18.43 16.79
C ALA A 688 -15.58 -19.04 17.81
N THR A 689 -15.04 -20.23 17.49
CA THR A 689 -14.08 -20.97 18.31
C THR A 689 -13.01 -21.62 17.41
N PRO A 690 -11.80 -21.93 17.92
CA PRO A 690 -10.76 -22.60 17.13
C PRO A 690 -11.23 -23.93 16.52
N GLU A 691 -12.12 -24.66 17.20
CA GLU A 691 -12.70 -25.93 16.75
C GLU A 691 -13.76 -25.71 15.65
N LEU A 692 -14.38 -24.54 15.58
CA LEU A 692 -15.18 -24.14 14.41
C LEU A 692 -14.28 -23.80 13.23
N LEU A 693 -13.21 -23.02 13.43
CA LEU A 693 -12.25 -22.71 12.36
C LEU A 693 -11.60 -23.97 11.80
N ALA A 694 -11.19 -24.92 12.64
CA ALA A 694 -10.54 -26.16 12.20
C ALA A 694 -11.44 -27.00 11.29
N ARG A 695 -12.73 -27.16 11.63
CA ARG A 695 -13.73 -27.85 10.80
C ARG A 695 -14.02 -27.09 9.51
N VAL A 696 -14.22 -25.77 9.59
CA VAL A 696 -14.39 -24.92 8.40
C VAL A 696 -13.18 -25.03 7.46
N LEU A 697 -11.95 -25.06 7.99
CA LEU A 697 -10.75 -25.23 7.18
C LEU A 697 -10.70 -26.60 6.50
N GLU A 698 -11.01 -27.69 7.22
CA GLU A 698 -11.05 -29.04 6.64
C GLU A 698 -12.10 -29.15 5.51
N GLU A 699 -13.32 -28.67 5.77
CA GLU A 699 -14.43 -28.70 4.81
C GLU A 699 -14.16 -27.81 3.58
N GLU A 700 -13.69 -26.57 3.77
CA GLU A 700 -13.37 -25.67 2.66
C GLU A 700 -12.11 -26.11 1.90
N MET A 701 -11.15 -26.81 2.53
CA MET A 701 -10.02 -27.42 1.81
C MET A 701 -10.44 -28.63 0.96
N GLY A 702 -11.31 -29.50 1.48
CA GLY A 702 -11.92 -30.57 0.68
C GLY A 702 -12.70 -30.02 -0.52
N ARG A 703 -13.39 -28.90 -0.33
CA ARG A 703 -14.04 -28.14 -1.41
C ARG A 703 -13.03 -27.57 -2.42
N VAL A 704 -11.93 -26.96 -1.97
CA VAL A 704 -10.89 -26.42 -2.87
C VAL A 704 -10.20 -27.54 -3.65
N GLU A 705 -9.93 -28.72 -3.06
CA GLU A 705 -9.41 -29.89 -3.81
C GLU A 705 -10.36 -30.31 -4.95
N ALA A 706 -11.68 -30.20 -4.74
CA ALA A 706 -12.69 -30.47 -5.75
C ALA A 706 -12.80 -29.34 -6.80
N GLU A 707 -12.70 -28.07 -6.42
CA GLU A 707 -12.76 -26.91 -7.33
C GLU A 707 -11.51 -26.79 -8.22
N VAL A 708 -10.30 -27.02 -7.69
CA VAL A 708 -9.03 -26.89 -8.47
C VAL A 708 -8.54 -28.20 -9.08
N GLY A 709 -9.02 -29.34 -8.57
CA GLY A 709 -8.60 -30.69 -8.96
C GLY A 709 -7.37 -31.19 -8.21
N LYS A 710 -7.40 -32.48 -7.83
CA LYS A 710 -6.43 -33.14 -6.92
C LYS A 710 -4.96 -32.88 -7.24
N GLU A 711 -4.59 -32.88 -8.52
CA GLU A 711 -3.20 -32.72 -8.92
C GLU A 711 -2.69 -31.29 -8.73
N ARG A 712 -3.50 -30.27 -9.09
CA ARG A 712 -3.19 -28.87 -8.79
C ARG A 712 -3.18 -28.62 -7.28
N PHE A 713 -4.07 -29.25 -6.53
CA PHE A 713 -4.11 -29.13 -5.07
C PHE A 713 -2.83 -29.69 -4.40
N ARG A 714 -2.32 -30.82 -4.90
CA ARG A 714 -1.07 -31.42 -4.40
C ARG A 714 0.17 -30.60 -4.73
N GLN A 715 0.21 -29.97 -5.91
CA GLN A 715 1.35 -29.18 -6.37
C GLN A 715 1.35 -27.75 -5.79
N GLY A 716 0.17 -27.12 -5.64
CA GLY A 716 0.03 -25.68 -5.38
C GLY A 716 0.14 -25.21 -3.93
N ARG A 717 0.97 -25.82 -3.07
CA ARG A 717 1.24 -25.42 -1.67
C ARG A 717 0.01 -25.24 -0.72
N TYR A 718 -1.21 -25.58 -1.13
CA TYR A 718 -2.45 -25.34 -0.35
C TYR A 718 -2.42 -25.86 1.10
N ALA A 719 -1.84 -27.04 1.33
CA ALA A 719 -1.71 -27.62 2.67
C ALA A 719 -0.72 -26.87 3.60
N GLU A 720 0.19 -26.07 3.03
CA GLU A 720 1.11 -25.18 3.75
C GLU A 720 0.43 -23.84 4.03
N ALA A 721 -0.20 -23.24 3.01
CA ALA A 721 -1.01 -22.02 3.14
C ALA A 721 -2.11 -22.18 4.21
N GLY A 722 -2.83 -23.30 4.22
CA GLY A 722 -3.85 -23.61 5.22
C GLY A 722 -3.32 -23.62 6.66
N ARG A 723 -2.09 -24.13 6.88
CA ARG A 723 -1.44 -24.16 8.21
C ARG A 723 -1.03 -22.76 8.67
N ILE A 724 -0.51 -21.93 7.77
CA ILE A 724 -0.11 -20.55 8.06
C ILE A 724 -1.33 -19.70 8.37
N PHE A 725 -2.37 -19.77 7.53
CA PHE A 725 -3.62 -19.05 7.72
C PHE A 725 -4.32 -19.44 9.03
N ALA A 726 -4.36 -20.75 9.35
CA ALA A 726 -4.91 -21.24 10.61
C ALA A 726 -4.12 -20.73 11.83
N ARG A 727 -2.78 -20.75 11.77
CA ARG A 727 -1.90 -20.22 12.82
C ARG A 727 -2.20 -18.74 13.08
N GLN A 728 -2.21 -17.91 12.03
CA GLN A 728 -2.44 -16.47 12.18
C GLN A 728 -3.88 -16.13 12.62
N CYS A 729 -4.88 -16.93 12.24
CA CYS A 729 -6.24 -16.79 12.75
C CYS A 729 -6.39 -17.18 14.23
N THR A 730 -5.46 -17.96 14.79
CA THR A 730 -5.52 -18.50 16.18
C THR A 730 -4.40 -17.99 17.09
N ALA A 731 -3.55 -17.08 16.61
CA ALA A 731 -2.43 -16.52 17.35
C ALA A 731 -2.90 -15.74 18.60
N PRO A 732 -2.20 -15.84 19.76
CA PRO A 732 -2.56 -15.10 20.97
C PRO A 732 -2.45 -13.57 20.84
N GLU A 733 -1.64 -13.09 19.91
CA GLU A 733 -1.53 -11.69 19.50
C GLU A 733 -1.73 -11.62 17.98
N LEU A 734 -2.20 -10.47 17.47
CA LEU A 734 -2.41 -10.30 16.04
C LEU A 734 -1.13 -9.77 15.37
N ASP A 735 -0.49 -10.60 14.55
CA ASP A 735 0.68 -10.22 13.74
C ASP A 735 0.34 -9.07 12.79
N ASP A 736 1.27 -8.11 12.62
CA ASP A 736 1.02 -6.88 11.86
C ASP A 736 0.61 -7.14 10.40
N PHE A 737 1.24 -8.11 9.73
CA PHE A 737 1.00 -8.48 8.32
C PHE A 737 1.29 -9.98 8.08
N LEU A 738 0.46 -10.65 7.26
CA LEU A 738 0.64 -12.06 6.86
C LEU A 738 1.90 -12.27 6.01
N THR A 739 2.26 -11.25 5.23
CA THR A 739 3.36 -11.27 4.25
C THR A 739 4.71 -11.47 4.91
N LEU A 740 4.94 -10.93 6.11
CA LEU A 740 6.20 -11.07 6.87
C LEU A 740 6.51 -12.54 7.18
N ASP A 741 5.48 -13.25 7.64
CA ASP A 741 5.52 -14.65 8.06
C ASP A 741 5.65 -15.59 6.85
N ALA A 742 4.99 -15.23 5.73
CA ALA A 742 5.02 -15.97 4.47
C ALA A 742 6.32 -15.71 3.66
N TYR A 743 6.95 -14.53 3.77
CA TYR A 743 8.15 -14.16 3.03
C TYR A 743 9.32 -15.11 3.31
N GLY A 744 9.49 -15.53 4.56
CA GLY A 744 10.49 -16.53 4.96
C GLY A 744 10.34 -17.91 4.29
N LEU A 745 9.23 -18.15 3.58
CA LEU A 745 8.93 -19.40 2.85
C LEU A 745 9.00 -19.23 1.32
N ILE A 746 9.42 -18.07 0.83
CA ILE A 746 9.72 -17.77 -0.59
C ILE A 746 11.11 -17.13 -0.81
N VAL A 747 11.78 -16.64 0.24
CA VAL A 747 13.18 -16.19 0.17
C VAL A 747 14.10 -17.38 -0.09
N VAL A 748 14.87 -17.32 -1.18
CA VAL A 748 15.86 -18.34 -1.55
C VAL A 748 17.22 -17.66 -1.68
N HIS A 749 18.06 -17.81 -0.65
CA HIS A 749 19.44 -17.36 -0.70
C HIS A 749 20.28 -18.29 -1.56
N HIS A 750 20.75 -17.79 -2.70
CA HIS A 750 21.82 -18.42 -3.44
C HIS A 750 23.16 -18.07 -2.76
N PRO A 751 24.02 -19.06 -2.46
CA PRO A 751 25.31 -18.78 -1.87
C PRO A 751 26.20 -18.06 -2.88
N GLY A 752 26.45 -16.77 -2.65
CA GLY A 752 27.56 -16.08 -3.29
C GLY A 752 28.85 -16.79 -2.92
N GLY A 753 29.50 -17.44 -3.91
CA GLY A 753 30.88 -17.87 -3.75
C GLY A 753 31.72 -16.65 -3.34
N ALA A 754 32.46 -16.77 -2.23
CA ALA A 754 33.11 -15.63 -1.57
C ALA A 754 33.83 -14.74 -2.59
N SER A 755 33.38 -13.48 -2.71
CA SER A 755 33.40 -12.71 -3.96
C SER A 755 34.69 -12.87 -4.78
N PRO A 756 34.70 -13.60 -5.91
CA PRO A 756 35.88 -13.67 -6.78
C PRO A 756 36.23 -12.31 -7.41
N CYS A 757 35.30 -11.34 -7.37
CA CYS A 757 35.54 -9.93 -7.69
C CYS A 757 36.20 -9.11 -6.56
N LYS A 758 36.69 -9.77 -5.49
CA LYS A 758 37.52 -9.18 -4.42
C LYS A 758 38.88 -9.88 -4.37
N LEU A 759 39.64 -9.73 -5.45
CA LEU A 759 41.05 -10.11 -5.63
C LEU A 759 41.83 -8.92 -6.21
#